data_AF-A0A2I1HIN9-F1
#
_entry.id   AF-A0A2I1HIN9-F1
#
_cell.length_a   1.000
_cell.length_b   1.000
_cell.length_c   1.000
_cell.angle_alpha   90.00
_cell.angle_beta   90.00
_cell.angle_gamma   90.00
#
_symmetry.space_group_name_H-M   'P 1'
#
loop_
_entity.id
_entity.type
_entity.pdbx_description
1 polymer ?
#
loop_
_entity_poly.entity_id
_entity_poly.type
_entity_poly.pdbx_seq_one_letter_code
_entity_poly.pdbx_strand_id
1 'polypeptide(L)'
;MEQNKENNFQNDDINERSQIQKETTTLKLKKLKDSGLIKNNQKSLVQQLKLNHGLYLNGCSLENSKQAVLIESGELNINLFDDQPSAYLSINDRNSRINLLSFNSNENDGKLNESLRPTEICFNFPVAEITYTAGLSESFLNFTNDDEEKLFEMYGHLLPRKILIGGKLFIDGLESVNSTQIDIFNSYLTWVYNSAKYKKEISFNDLSAAQNHFPKITTTEGINLDTHEKLTDWMNNLYRDDKVEIISYNSLIPISQLKSDTISCNNLVPISKFDTTSSLIDEKQPGVANFKEKLTLENWAKYLKYSKLVKEFQLFQGLIIDQNFESKICEENAIELINFPNIDSNDKFYLEIIKPTLILEEILIENNIFLTDNNEDISSFPFFKLSADDLSYEDKAYFIVKCERYKISLNRNNIKPSEKFKQAIKEALESMKPLIYLQEIFDEYGHFISLSIILGKSLKNTIENSSYISKRIDLASLAFESLKSHLADFDITYLLTQKGDIIEENGLSEWIQNTKNDLEIIEYDNLIPLYDILEIEQKKKIDLILNKQNNFRIIMTGSVNLKDSHSITEKIVINIEPSLDNNNYEVFGSIVSKNNSKLEDTFVTFGSYEIDKFSATTNISKNINISIEECRIIWMMIGNPSELSVFCPKNREIQVDYIKESITLQRNNSSYSIKTSHKLSQGYDISLNCFKPMNIEFTGWSRNCVYLNISNTNIDFNYVQPNVEVAVCTLHSDLGNSKININGKGYTMGYNLTENNYIEEPQLEQANIRKYINKRYPTKSDKEKENRLIIDNKNLEFHLDLSEFVNLEEFICSRNQFTSLDISKNKQLIEIDCSQNKLVSLDLSNCLNIKSIIANSNQLNELKLPVTNNEKLEYLNLLDNSFSQNLNCFSRLVNLKELLIGNIDGDRIQQGIYNQFHGSLRPLKELVKLESLSISNTDIESGIEFLPD
;
A
#
# COMPACT_ATOMS: atom_id res chain seq x y z
N MET A 1 16.14 33.60 36.84
CA MET A 1 15.76 32.67 37.93
C MET A 1 14.22 32.63 38.14
N GLU A 2 13.43 32.87 37.09
CA GLU A 2 11.95 32.84 37.11
C GLU A 2 11.35 31.84 36.08
N GLN A 3 12.15 30.96 35.46
CA GLN A 3 11.70 30.10 34.34
C GLN A 3 11.50 28.61 34.67
N ASN A 4 11.52 28.19 35.95
CA ASN A 4 11.43 26.76 36.33
C ASN A 4 10.09 26.35 36.98
N LYS A 5 8.96 27.01 36.70
CA LYS A 5 7.67 26.67 37.35
C LYS A 5 6.56 26.06 36.48
N GLU A 6 6.71 25.97 35.16
CA GLU A 6 5.63 25.44 34.31
C GLU A 6 5.77 23.95 33.94
N ASN A 7 6.95 23.34 34.08
CA ASN A 7 7.20 21.96 33.62
C ASN A 7 7.22 20.87 34.71
N ASN A 8 6.87 21.16 35.96
CA ASN A 8 6.93 20.17 37.05
C ASN A 8 5.58 19.52 37.45
N PHE A 9 4.49 19.74 36.71
CA PHE A 9 3.16 19.24 37.12
C PHE A 9 2.75 17.85 36.58
N GLN A 10 3.57 17.18 35.75
CA GLN A 10 3.14 15.91 35.11
C GLN A 10 3.83 14.63 35.59
N ASN A 11 5.10 14.64 36.01
CA ASN A 11 5.81 13.38 36.28
C ASN A 11 5.99 13.02 37.77
N ASP A 12 6.05 13.99 38.68
CA ASP A 12 6.16 13.68 40.13
C ASP A 12 4.77 13.47 40.79
N ASP A 13 3.67 13.78 40.10
CA ASP A 13 2.32 13.87 40.67
C ASP A 13 1.51 12.55 40.48
N ILE A 14 1.96 11.57 39.67
CA ILE A 14 1.16 10.36 39.39
C ILE A 14 1.12 9.40 40.58
N ASN A 15 2.26 9.20 41.26
CA ASN A 15 2.34 8.32 42.43
C ASN A 15 1.70 8.98 43.68
N GLU A 16 1.89 10.29 43.87
CA GLU A 16 1.21 11.06 44.91
C GLU A 16 -0.30 11.16 44.66
N ARG A 17 -0.77 11.37 43.40
CA ARG A 17 -2.20 11.32 43.05
C ARG A 17 -2.82 9.98 43.40
N SER A 18 -2.14 8.85 43.18
CA SER A 18 -2.72 7.52 43.45
C SER A 18 -2.91 7.23 44.95
N GLN A 19 -1.98 7.68 45.80
CA GLN A 19 -2.07 7.51 47.25
C GLN A 19 -3.06 8.52 47.86
N ILE A 20 -3.03 9.77 47.41
CA ILE A 20 -3.94 10.83 47.87
C ILE A 20 -5.37 10.58 47.37
N GLN A 21 -5.58 10.05 46.16
CA GLN A 21 -6.89 9.59 45.69
C GLN A 21 -7.44 8.50 46.61
N LYS A 22 -6.65 7.47 46.95
CA LYS A 22 -7.12 6.42 47.86
C LYS A 22 -7.55 6.96 49.23
N GLU A 23 -6.78 7.87 49.84
CA GLU A 23 -7.12 8.42 51.15
C GLU A 23 -8.30 9.42 51.09
N THR A 24 -8.41 10.22 50.03
CA THR A 24 -9.48 11.23 49.85
C THR A 24 -10.81 10.60 49.42
N THR A 25 -10.77 9.57 48.56
CA THR A 25 -11.95 8.77 48.16
C THR A 25 -12.54 8.04 49.37
N THR A 26 -11.71 7.57 50.30
CA THR A 26 -12.16 6.95 51.57
C THR A 26 -12.83 7.95 52.52
N LEU A 27 -12.32 9.18 52.62
CA LEU A 27 -12.92 10.24 53.44
C LEU A 27 -14.24 10.79 52.84
N LYS A 28 -14.38 10.79 51.51
CA LYS A 28 -15.59 11.25 50.80
C LYS A 28 -16.69 10.17 50.68
N LEU A 29 -16.34 8.89 50.55
CA LEU A 29 -17.31 7.79 50.68
C LEU A 29 -18.02 7.82 52.04
N LYS A 30 -17.33 8.28 53.09
CA LYS A 30 -17.95 8.57 54.39
C LYS A 30 -18.93 9.75 54.33
N LYS A 31 -18.57 10.86 53.68
CA LYS A 31 -19.43 12.07 53.60
C LYS A 31 -20.61 11.98 52.64
N LEU A 32 -20.50 11.26 51.52
CA LEU A 32 -21.63 11.02 50.60
C LEU A 32 -22.57 9.91 51.10
N LYS A 33 -22.07 8.94 51.88
CA LYS A 33 -22.93 8.06 52.68
C LYS A 33 -23.66 8.80 53.81
N ASP A 34 -23.08 9.91 54.28
CA ASP A 34 -23.66 10.78 55.32
C ASP A 34 -24.46 11.98 54.78
N SER A 35 -24.40 12.30 53.47
CA SER A 35 -25.24 13.32 52.83
C SER A 35 -26.65 12.77 52.55
N GLY A 36 -27.64 13.66 52.48
CA GLY A 36 -29.07 13.32 52.54
C GLY A 36 -29.56 12.35 51.47
N LEU A 37 -28.85 12.24 50.34
CA LEU A 37 -29.15 11.37 49.20
C LEU A 37 -29.20 9.86 49.53
N ILE A 38 -28.32 9.35 50.41
CA ILE A 38 -28.20 7.90 50.67
C ILE A 38 -28.95 7.48 51.96
N LYS A 39 -29.18 8.42 52.89
CA LYS A 39 -29.78 8.14 54.21
C LYS A 39 -31.30 7.99 54.18
N ASN A 40 -32.00 8.61 53.22
CA ASN A 40 -33.46 8.62 53.18
C ASN A 40 -34.00 7.72 52.06
N ASN A 41 -34.22 6.44 52.39
CA ASN A 41 -34.92 5.42 51.60
C ASN A 41 -34.39 5.22 50.16
N GLN A 42 -33.64 4.14 49.91
CA GLN A 42 -33.29 3.68 48.55
C GLN A 42 -34.50 3.67 47.58
N LYS A 43 -35.70 3.39 48.09
CA LYS A 43 -36.97 3.51 47.35
C LYS A 43 -37.25 4.92 46.81
N SER A 44 -36.93 5.96 47.57
CA SER A 44 -37.11 7.36 47.15
C SER A 44 -36.22 7.70 45.96
N LEU A 45 -34.98 7.19 45.91
CA LEU A 45 -34.08 7.47 44.79
C LEU A 45 -34.47 6.70 43.53
N VAL A 46 -34.89 5.44 43.67
CA VAL A 46 -35.44 4.64 42.56
C VAL A 46 -36.65 5.33 41.94
N GLN A 47 -37.54 5.89 42.77
CA GLN A 47 -38.72 6.64 42.31
C GLN A 47 -38.37 8.01 41.71
N GLN A 48 -37.44 8.75 42.31
CA GLN A 48 -37.01 10.07 41.81
C GLN A 48 -36.33 9.97 40.44
N LEU A 49 -35.44 8.99 40.26
CA LEU A 49 -34.70 8.78 39.02
C LEU A 49 -35.40 7.80 38.05
N LYS A 50 -36.54 7.23 38.47
CA LYS A 50 -37.32 6.21 37.74
C LYS A 50 -36.47 5.04 37.21
N LEU A 51 -35.55 4.54 38.04
CA LEU A 51 -34.57 3.50 37.66
C LEU A 51 -35.23 2.16 37.24
N ASN A 52 -36.49 1.97 37.59
CA ASN A 52 -37.29 0.79 37.26
C ASN A 52 -38.13 0.95 35.96
N HIS A 53 -38.06 2.11 35.30
CA HIS A 53 -38.73 2.39 34.03
C HIS A 53 -37.78 2.19 32.85
N GLY A 54 -38.35 1.87 31.67
CA GLY A 54 -37.62 1.91 30.42
C GLY A 54 -37.56 3.34 29.86
N LEU A 55 -36.76 3.51 28.82
CA LEU A 55 -36.55 4.75 28.09
C LEU A 55 -37.38 4.74 26.81
N TYR A 56 -38.26 5.72 26.68
CA TYR A 56 -38.99 6.03 25.47
C TYR A 56 -38.20 7.04 24.63
N LEU A 57 -38.04 6.73 23.34
CA LEU A 57 -37.24 7.47 22.37
C LEU A 57 -38.23 8.06 21.35
N ASN A 58 -38.54 9.34 21.50
CA ASN A 58 -39.50 10.04 20.65
C ASN A 58 -38.83 10.86 19.52
N GLY A 59 -37.52 10.69 19.33
CA GLY A 59 -36.72 11.46 18.38
C GLY A 59 -36.25 12.83 18.88
N CYS A 60 -36.71 13.29 20.05
CA CYS A 60 -36.50 14.66 20.54
C CYS A 60 -35.95 14.72 21.98
N SER A 61 -36.39 13.80 22.84
CA SER A 61 -36.01 13.69 24.25
C SER A 61 -35.96 12.22 24.66
N LEU A 62 -35.25 11.94 25.76
CA LEU A 62 -35.37 10.66 26.46
C LEU A 62 -36.42 10.82 27.55
N GLU A 63 -37.49 10.04 27.46
CA GLU A 63 -38.56 10.03 28.45
C GLU A 63 -38.62 8.69 29.16
N ASN A 64 -39.07 8.69 30.41
CA ASN A 64 -39.33 7.43 31.10
C ASN A 64 -40.65 6.83 30.62
N SER A 65 -40.70 5.52 30.49
CA SER A 65 -41.89 4.77 30.08
C SER A 65 -43.08 5.01 31.01
N LYS A 66 -44.30 4.81 30.48
CA LYS A 66 -45.54 4.98 31.27
C LYS A 66 -45.63 3.99 32.42
N GLN A 67 -45.15 2.76 32.22
CA GLN A 67 -45.14 1.68 33.22
C GLN A 67 -43.73 1.19 33.50
N ALA A 68 -43.51 0.72 34.74
CA ALA A 68 -42.24 0.17 35.16
C ALA A 68 -41.99 -1.21 34.54
N VAL A 69 -40.76 -1.42 34.08
CA VAL A 69 -40.28 -2.71 33.55
C VAL A 69 -39.78 -3.60 34.69
N LEU A 70 -39.24 -2.98 35.75
CA LEU A 70 -38.66 -3.65 36.90
C LEU A 70 -39.49 -3.42 38.17
N ILE A 71 -39.43 -4.35 39.12
CA ILE A 71 -40.01 -4.17 40.45
C ILE A 71 -39.23 -3.11 41.25
N GLU A 72 -39.88 -2.43 42.19
CA GLU A 72 -39.26 -1.41 43.04
C GLU A 72 -38.35 -1.96 44.14
N SER A 73 -38.48 -3.25 44.50
CA SER A 73 -37.73 -3.88 45.60
C SER A 73 -36.35 -4.40 45.17
N GLY A 74 -35.72 -3.78 44.16
CA GLY A 74 -34.41 -4.19 43.64
C GLY A 74 -33.22 -3.76 44.51
N GLU A 75 -32.05 -4.25 44.13
CA GLU A 75 -30.76 -3.85 44.67
C GLU A 75 -30.20 -2.65 43.91
N LEU A 76 -29.81 -1.62 44.66
CA LEU A 76 -29.23 -0.39 44.14
C LEU A 76 -27.75 -0.32 44.54
N ASN A 77 -26.85 -0.27 43.56
CA ASN A 77 -25.44 -0.05 43.77
C ASN A 77 -25.02 1.32 43.24
N ILE A 78 -24.32 2.10 44.06
CA ILE A 78 -23.83 3.45 43.73
C ILE A 78 -22.32 3.45 43.94
N ASN A 79 -21.57 3.63 42.85
CA ASN A 79 -20.12 3.74 42.86
C ASN A 79 -19.72 5.17 42.51
N LEU A 80 -18.75 5.75 43.21
CA LEU A 80 -18.22 7.06 42.83
C LEU A 80 -17.48 6.96 41.50
N PHE A 81 -17.61 8.01 40.69
CA PHE A 81 -16.99 8.04 39.38
C PHE A 81 -15.59 8.65 39.46
N ASP A 82 -14.57 7.81 39.32
CA ASP A 82 -13.18 8.20 39.48
C ASP A 82 -12.51 8.68 38.17
N ASP A 83 -13.10 8.39 37.01
CA ASP A 83 -12.54 8.77 35.70
C ASP A 83 -12.72 10.27 35.36
N GLN A 84 -12.08 10.68 34.26
CA GLN A 84 -12.09 12.05 33.72
C GLN A 84 -13.47 12.44 33.14
N PRO A 85 -13.82 13.73 33.13
CA PRO A 85 -15.01 14.23 32.43
C PRO A 85 -14.96 13.92 30.94
N SER A 86 -16.13 13.72 30.35
CA SER A 86 -16.28 13.48 28.90
C SER A 86 -16.73 14.76 28.19
N ALA A 87 -16.15 15.02 27.03
CA ALA A 87 -16.42 16.15 26.14
C ALA A 87 -17.00 15.61 24.82
N TYR A 88 -18.12 16.16 24.37
CA TYR A 88 -18.79 15.75 23.13
C TYR A 88 -18.81 16.94 22.18
N LEU A 89 -18.31 16.76 20.96
CA LEU A 89 -18.13 17.83 19.97
C LEU A 89 -19.24 17.87 18.93
N SER A 90 -19.61 19.06 18.48
CA SER A 90 -20.59 19.33 17.41
C SER A 90 -21.89 18.58 17.64
N ILE A 91 -22.61 18.98 18.68
CA ILE A 91 -23.79 18.27 19.18
C ILE A 91 -25.04 18.78 18.49
N ASN A 92 -25.94 17.86 18.18
CA ASN A 92 -27.21 18.13 17.50
C ASN A 92 -27.01 18.84 16.16
N ASP A 93 -25.98 18.41 15.41
CA ASP A 93 -25.73 18.87 14.04
C ASP A 93 -26.92 18.48 13.15
N ARG A 94 -27.55 19.52 12.59
CA ARG A 94 -28.73 19.42 11.73
C ARG A 94 -28.45 18.72 10.39
N ASN A 95 -27.19 18.62 9.99
CA ASN A 95 -26.79 17.93 8.77
C ASN A 95 -26.54 16.43 8.99
N SER A 96 -26.49 15.97 10.24
CA SER A 96 -26.30 14.55 10.54
C SER A 96 -27.56 13.76 10.25
N ARG A 97 -27.40 12.62 9.57
CA ARG A 97 -28.49 11.66 9.31
C ARG A 97 -28.80 10.77 10.53
N ILE A 98 -27.98 10.85 11.58
CA ILE A 98 -28.12 10.02 12.78
C ILE A 98 -28.89 10.80 13.84
N ASN A 99 -29.90 10.14 14.42
CA ASN A 99 -30.61 10.62 15.59
C ASN A 99 -30.62 9.54 16.68
N LEU A 100 -29.72 9.66 17.65
CA LEU A 100 -29.62 8.80 18.83
C LEU A 100 -30.86 8.90 19.73
N LEU A 101 -31.72 9.91 19.60
CA LEU A 101 -32.97 9.97 20.34
C LEU A 101 -34.12 9.25 19.62
N SER A 102 -33.87 8.64 18.45
CA SER A 102 -34.81 7.74 17.77
C SER A 102 -34.35 6.28 17.88
N PHE A 103 -35.32 5.35 17.87
CA PHE A 103 -35.04 3.92 17.95
C PHE A 103 -34.69 3.30 16.58
N ASN A 104 -35.35 3.77 15.50
CA ASN A 104 -35.14 3.29 14.12
C ASN A 104 -34.42 4.33 13.23
N SER A 105 -33.19 4.68 13.57
CA SER A 105 -32.41 5.74 12.89
C SER A 105 -31.96 5.43 11.46
N ASN A 106 -32.38 4.31 10.86
CA ASN A 106 -31.96 3.88 9.52
C ASN A 106 -32.90 4.33 8.38
N GLU A 107 -34.04 4.93 8.69
CA GLU A 107 -35.00 5.42 7.68
C GLU A 107 -34.94 6.96 7.54
N ASN A 108 -35.08 7.43 6.31
CA ASN A 108 -34.74 8.75 5.76
C ASN A 108 -35.41 10.02 6.36
N ASP A 109 -35.94 10.00 7.58
CA ASP A 109 -36.55 11.18 8.23
C ASP A 109 -35.56 11.94 9.13
N GLY A 110 -34.48 12.43 8.50
CA GLY A 110 -33.36 13.12 9.16
C GLY A 110 -33.60 14.58 9.57
N LYS A 111 -34.81 14.96 10.04
CA LYS A 111 -35.04 16.30 10.60
C LYS A 111 -34.99 16.26 12.12
N LEU A 112 -33.91 16.78 12.69
CA LEU A 112 -33.81 17.08 14.11
C LEU A 112 -34.90 18.08 14.52
N ASN A 113 -35.53 17.84 15.67
CA ASN A 113 -36.53 18.75 16.24
C ASN A 113 -35.90 20.13 16.50
N GLU A 114 -36.62 21.21 16.21
CA GLU A 114 -36.20 22.60 16.46
C GLU A 114 -35.90 22.88 17.94
N SER A 115 -36.47 22.09 18.86
CA SER A 115 -36.21 22.19 20.30
C SER A 115 -34.80 21.77 20.72
N LEU A 116 -34.10 20.96 19.90
CA LEU A 116 -32.72 20.57 20.15
C LEU A 116 -31.79 21.67 19.62
N ARG A 117 -31.16 22.39 20.54
CA ARG A 117 -30.22 23.46 20.20
C ARG A 117 -28.89 22.85 19.71
N PRO A 118 -28.43 23.17 18.50
CA PRO A 118 -27.07 22.86 18.08
C PRO A 118 -26.09 23.55 19.03
N THR A 119 -25.14 22.80 19.56
CA THR A 119 -24.16 23.30 20.52
C THR A 119 -22.77 22.86 20.06
N GLU A 120 -21.78 23.74 20.18
CA GLU A 120 -20.40 23.42 19.78
C GLU A 120 -19.81 22.29 20.62
N ILE A 121 -20.05 22.29 21.93
CA ILE A 121 -19.55 21.27 22.85
C ILE A 121 -20.45 21.05 24.08
N CYS A 122 -20.49 19.81 24.55
CA CYS A 122 -21.05 19.44 25.85
C CYS A 122 -20.01 18.74 26.72
N PHE A 123 -19.94 19.12 27.98
CA PHE A 123 -19.17 18.41 29.00
C PHE A 123 -20.08 17.69 29.97
N ASN A 124 -19.78 16.41 30.16
CA ASN A 124 -20.34 15.58 31.22
C ASN A 124 -19.33 15.50 32.37
N PHE A 125 -19.73 16.01 33.53
CA PHE A 125 -19.01 15.92 34.80
C PHE A 125 -19.68 14.85 35.70
N PRO A 126 -19.34 13.56 35.52
CA PRO A 126 -19.89 12.49 36.34
C PRO A 126 -19.43 12.59 37.79
N VAL A 127 -20.35 12.24 38.68
CA VAL A 127 -20.15 12.18 40.14
C VAL A 127 -20.23 10.72 40.62
N ALA A 128 -21.21 9.96 40.13
CA ALA A 128 -21.39 8.56 40.48
C ALA A 128 -22.02 7.75 39.34
N GLU A 129 -21.69 6.46 39.29
CA GLU A 129 -22.37 5.44 38.50
C GLU A 129 -23.38 4.71 39.40
N ILE A 130 -24.62 4.62 38.92
CA ILE A 130 -25.71 3.88 39.54
C ILE A 130 -26.01 2.64 38.69
N THR A 131 -26.03 1.47 39.35
CA THR A 131 -26.54 0.22 38.77
C THR A 131 -27.75 -0.23 39.58
N TYR A 132 -28.87 -0.48 38.90
CA TYR A 132 -30.09 -0.96 39.52
C TYR A 132 -30.43 -2.36 39.01
N THR A 133 -30.58 -3.32 39.92
CA THR A 133 -30.87 -4.71 39.59
C THR A 133 -32.14 -5.14 40.32
N ALA A 134 -33.19 -5.50 39.58
CA ALA A 134 -34.43 -6.00 40.16
C ALA A 134 -35.06 -7.08 39.25
N GLY A 135 -36.07 -7.78 39.75
CA GLY A 135 -36.90 -8.65 38.90
C GLY A 135 -37.79 -7.85 37.94
N LEU A 136 -38.28 -8.51 36.88
CA LEU A 136 -39.28 -7.93 35.97
C LEU A 136 -40.61 -7.69 36.70
N SER A 137 -41.29 -6.61 36.38
CA SER A 137 -42.62 -6.30 36.94
C SER A 137 -43.67 -7.29 36.43
N GLU A 138 -44.66 -7.61 37.26
CA GLU A 138 -45.78 -8.48 36.86
C GLU A 138 -46.55 -7.89 35.67
N SER A 139 -46.69 -6.56 35.61
CA SER A 139 -47.33 -5.89 34.48
C SER A 139 -46.59 -6.15 33.17
N PHE A 140 -45.25 -6.09 33.19
CA PHE A 140 -44.43 -6.35 32.01
C PHE A 140 -44.48 -7.82 31.58
N LEU A 141 -44.41 -8.75 32.53
CA LEU A 141 -44.53 -10.20 32.27
C LEU A 141 -45.88 -10.56 31.66
N ASN A 142 -46.97 -10.04 32.22
CA ASN A 142 -48.34 -10.33 31.81
C ASN A 142 -48.81 -9.53 30.58
N PHE A 143 -47.94 -8.71 29.97
CA PHE A 143 -48.28 -8.03 28.73
C PHE A 143 -48.34 -9.03 27.56
N THR A 144 -49.53 -9.24 26.99
CA THR A 144 -49.80 -10.25 25.94
C THR A 144 -50.15 -9.65 24.58
N ASN A 145 -49.89 -8.36 24.35
CA ASN A 145 -50.20 -7.72 23.07
C ASN A 145 -49.04 -7.97 22.09
N ASP A 146 -49.35 -8.53 20.91
CA ASP A 146 -48.37 -8.80 19.83
C ASP A 146 -47.99 -7.53 19.03
N ASP A 147 -48.48 -6.37 19.46
CA ASP A 147 -48.22 -5.07 18.85
C ASP A 147 -47.01 -4.39 19.50
N GLU A 148 -45.87 -4.40 18.80
CA GLU A 148 -44.62 -3.79 19.27
C GLU A 148 -44.76 -2.28 19.56
N GLU A 149 -45.61 -1.57 18.81
CA GLU A 149 -45.82 -0.13 19.01
C GLU A 149 -46.44 0.16 20.39
N LYS A 150 -47.42 -0.66 20.80
CA LYS A 150 -48.02 -0.57 22.14
C LYS A 150 -47.07 -1.02 23.24
N LEU A 151 -46.19 -1.99 22.97
CA LEU A 151 -45.16 -2.41 23.92
C LEU A 151 -44.23 -1.22 24.24
N PHE A 152 -43.75 -0.53 23.20
CA PHE A 152 -42.86 0.61 23.36
C PHE A 152 -43.54 1.83 23.99
N GLU A 153 -44.80 2.09 23.66
CA GLU A 153 -45.57 3.17 24.30
C GLU A 153 -45.72 2.97 25.83
N MET A 154 -45.89 1.71 26.24
CA MET A 154 -46.14 1.37 27.65
C MET A 154 -44.84 1.27 28.46
N TYR A 155 -43.81 0.63 27.90
CA TYR A 155 -42.60 0.21 28.61
C TYR A 155 -41.31 0.85 28.10
N GLY A 156 -41.39 1.70 27.07
CA GLY A 156 -40.22 2.28 26.42
C GLY A 156 -39.58 1.32 25.42
N HIS A 157 -38.53 1.80 24.75
CA HIS A 157 -37.79 1.03 23.76
C HIS A 157 -36.52 0.38 24.36
N LEU A 158 -35.89 1.02 25.34
CA LEU A 158 -34.61 0.58 25.92
C LEU A 158 -34.68 0.52 27.45
N LEU A 159 -34.02 -0.44 28.09
CA LEU A 159 -33.84 -0.49 29.54
C LEU A 159 -32.37 -0.23 29.88
N PRO A 160 -32.04 0.83 30.63
CA PRO A 160 -30.67 1.10 31.06
C PRO A 160 -30.29 0.23 32.25
N ARG A 161 -29.11 -0.42 32.19
CA ARG A 161 -28.53 -1.10 33.36
C ARG A 161 -27.63 -0.21 34.19
N LYS A 162 -27.00 0.77 33.55
CA LYS A 162 -26.07 1.69 34.18
C LYS A 162 -26.50 3.12 33.89
N ILE A 163 -26.46 3.96 34.90
CA ILE A 163 -26.78 5.38 34.79
C ILE A 163 -25.64 6.17 35.40
N LEU A 164 -25.16 7.16 34.66
CA LEU A 164 -24.22 8.15 35.19
C LEU A 164 -25.02 9.36 35.69
N ILE A 165 -24.77 9.72 36.94
CA ILE A 165 -25.29 10.95 37.53
C ILE A 165 -24.17 11.96 37.73
N GLY A 166 -24.48 13.23 37.53
CA GLY A 166 -23.51 14.31 37.63
C GLY A 166 -24.09 15.64 37.17
N GLY A 167 -23.27 16.44 36.49
CA GLY A 167 -23.69 17.71 35.90
C GLY A 167 -23.26 17.81 34.45
N LYS A 168 -24.08 18.47 33.64
CA LYS A 168 -23.84 18.67 32.21
C LYS A 168 -23.76 20.15 31.86
N LEU A 169 -22.72 20.52 31.11
CA LEU A 169 -22.50 21.89 30.63
C LEU A 169 -22.49 21.93 29.10
N PHE A 170 -23.18 22.91 28.53
CA PHE A 170 -23.18 23.22 27.11
C PHE A 170 -22.41 24.53 26.89
N ILE A 171 -21.49 24.55 25.92
CA ILE A 171 -20.69 25.74 25.62
C ILE A 171 -20.89 26.13 24.16
N ASP A 172 -21.16 27.42 23.93
CA ASP A 172 -21.29 28.04 22.61
C ASP A 172 -20.31 29.22 22.47
N GLY A 173 -19.97 29.56 21.23
CA GLY A 173 -19.25 30.78 20.85
C GLY A 173 -17.72 30.65 20.84
N LEU A 174 -17.17 29.44 20.94
CA LEU A 174 -15.75 29.14 20.87
C LEU A 174 -15.14 29.47 19.50
N GLU A 175 -15.93 29.45 18.43
CA GLU A 175 -15.45 29.82 17.07
C GLU A 175 -14.98 31.28 16.96
N SER A 176 -15.46 32.16 17.86
CA SER A 176 -15.15 33.59 17.84
C SER A 176 -13.98 34.00 18.75
N VAL A 177 -13.38 33.05 19.48
CA VAL A 177 -12.42 33.28 20.56
C VAL A 177 -11.00 32.92 20.10
N ASN A 178 -9.98 33.69 20.51
CA ASN A 178 -8.59 33.40 20.10
C ASN A 178 -7.98 32.22 20.89
N SER A 179 -6.89 31.62 20.37
CA SER A 179 -6.30 30.41 20.95
C SER A 179 -5.83 30.60 22.39
N THR A 180 -5.24 31.75 22.70
CA THR A 180 -4.77 32.06 24.07
C THR A 180 -5.94 32.09 25.07
N GLN A 181 -7.08 32.65 24.68
CA GLN A 181 -8.28 32.69 25.51
C GLN A 181 -8.89 31.30 25.73
N ILE A 182 -8.89 30.45 24.71
CA ILE A 182 -9.34 29.06 24.81
C ILE A 182 -8.41 28.25 25.73
N ASP A 183 -7.09 28.42 25.62
CA ASP A 183 -6.11 27.76 26.48
C ASP A 183 -6.26 28.18 27.95
N ILE A 184 -6.47 29.48 28.19
CA ILE A 184 -6.78 30.02 29.52
C ILE A 184 -8.08 29.42 30.05
N PHE A 185 -9.13 29.38 29.23
CA PHE A 185 -10.43 28.83 29.62
C PHE A 185 -10.35 27.33 29.95
N ASN A 186 -9.65 26.54 29.14
CA ASN A 186 -9.47 25.11 29.38
C ASN A 186 -8.63 24.84 30.64
N SER A 187 -7.55 25.61 30.84
CA SER A 187 -6.73 25.55 32.06
C SER A 187 -7.57 25.89 33.29
N TYR A 188 -8.41 26.92 33.17
CA TYR A 188 -9.35 27.32 34.21
C TYR A 188 -10.40 26.25 34.50
N LEU A 189 -11.06 25.69 33.48
CA LEU A 189 -12.07 24.64 33.62
C LEU A 189 -11.49 23.38 34.28
N THR A 190 -10.29 22.98 33.86
CA THR A 190 -9.54 21.86 34.46
C THR A 190 -9.18 22.15 35.92
N TRP A 191 -8.75 23.37 36.22
CA TRP A 191 -8.44 23.79 37.58
C TRP A 191 -9.68 23.82 38.47
N VAL A 192 -10.81 24.39 38.02
CA VAL A 192 -12.07 24.46 38.77
C VAL A 192 -12.59 23.05 39.06
N TYR A 193 -12.57 22.16 38.06
CA TYR A 193 -12.95 20.75 38.23
C TYR A 193 -12.09 20.07 39.29
N ASN A 194 -10.76 20.15 39.18
CA ASN A 194 -9.85 19.50 40.12
C ASN A 194 -9.96 20.08 41.53
N SER A 195 -10.17 21.40 41.65
CA SER A 195 -10.36 22.08 42.93
C SER A 195 -11.67 21.64 43.61
N ALA A 196 -12.77 21.55 42.85
CA ALA A 196 -14.06 21.08 43.36
C ALA A 196 -14.04 19.58 43.71
N LYS A 197 -13.55 18.72 42.79
CA LYS A 197 -13.53 17.27 42.96
C LYS A 197 -12.52 16.79 44.00
N TYR A 198 -11.34 17.41 44.13
CA TYR A 198 -10.29 16.95 45.04
C TYR A 198 -10.02 17.86 46.24
N LYS A 199 -10.70 19.02 46.35
CA LYS A 199 -10.53 19.95 47.46
C LYS A 199 -9.09 20.48 47.63
N LYS A 200 -8.35 20.63 46.52
CA LYS A 200 -7.02 21.25 46.53
C LYS A 200 -7.18 22.77 46.73
N GLU A 201 -6.55 23.34 47.76
CA GLU A 201 -6.29 24.80 47.83
C GLU A 201 -5.16 25.14 46.85
N ILE A 202 -5.47 25.29 45.56
CA ILE A 202 -4.52 25.80 44.57
C ILE A 202 -4.91 27.24 44.27
N SER A 203 -4.00 28.20 44.39
CA SER A 203 -4.20 29.55 43.85
C SER A 203 -4.10 29.51 42.32
N PHE A 204 -5.14 29.96 41.61
CA PHE A 204 -5.06 30.18 40.16
C PHE A 204 -4.44 31.57 39.91
N ASN A 205 -3.22 31.62 39.38
CA ASN A 205 -2.46 32.87 39.29
C ASN A 205 -2.92 33.81 38.14
N ASP A 206 -3.64 33.29 37.14
CA ASP A 206 -4.04 34.04 35.92
C ASP A 206 -5.53 34.47 35.89
N LEU A 207 -6.12 34.75 37.05
CA LEU A 207 -7.52 35.18 37.13
C LEU A 207 -7.80 36.48 36.36
N SER A 208 -6.83 37.39 36.24
CA SER A 208 -6.97 38.66 35.51
C SER A 208 -7.05 38.47 33.99
N ALA A 209 -6.43 37.42 33.44
CA ALA A 209 -6.46 37.13 32.00
C ALA A 209 -7.76 36.42 31.59
N ALA A 210 -8.33 35.59 32.47
CA ALA A 210 -9.59 34.87 32.26
C ALA A 210 -10.84 35.78 32.29
N GLN A 211 -10.73 37.00 32.83
CA GLN A 211 -11.84 37.95 32.93
C GLN A 211 -12.27 38.57 31.59
N ASN A 212 -11.42 38.53 30.56
CA ASN A 212 -11.61 39.39 29.37
C ASN A 212 -12.45 38.79 28.24
N HIS A 213 -12.80 37.50 28.21
CA HIS A 213 -13.78 36.89 27.29
C HIS A 213 -14.12 35.47 27.81
N PHE A 214 -15.29 35.30 28.44
CA PHE A 214 -15.76 34.00 28.94
C PHE A 214 -16.79 33.42 27.94
N PRO A 215 -16.66 32.15 27.50
CA PRO A 215 -17.60 31.58 26.52
C PRO A 215 -19.00 31.46 27.12
N LYS A 216 -20.02 31.32 26.26
CA LYS A 216 -21.40 31.17 26.73
C LYS A 216 -21.60 29.76 27.25
N ILE A 217 -21.66 29.61 28.57
CA ILE A 217 -21.85 28.31 29.24
C ILE A 217 -23.28 28.23 29.78
N THR A 218 -23.99 27.15 29.48
CA THR A 218 -25.34 26.91 29.98
C THR A 218 -25.48 25.49 30.55
N THR A 219 -26.25 25.33 31.62
CA THR A 219 -26.64 24.01 32.13
C THR A 219 -27.84 23.44 31.35
N THR A 220 -28.18 22.18 31.59
CA THR A 220 -29.43 21.52 31.11
C THR A 220 -30.70 22.27 31.51
N GLU A 221 -30.72 22.89 32.70
CA GLU A 221 -31.84 23.72 33.18
C GLU A 221 -31.85 25.13 32.54
N GLY A 222 -30.92 25.44 31.65
CA GLY A 222 -30.80 26.75 30.99
C GLY A 222 -30.18 27.83 31.87
N ILE A 223 -29.53 27.46 32.98
CA ILE A 223 -28.82 28.42 33.84
C ILE A 223 -27.56 28.88 33.12
N ASN A 224 -27.39 30.20 32.99
CA ASN A 224 -26.22 30.81 32.36
C ASN A 224 -25.07 30.95 33.37
N LEU A 225 -23.92 30.35 33.05
CA LEU A 225 -22.67 30.31 33.83
C LEU A 225 -21.54 31.11 33.16
N ASP A 226 -21.87 32.21 32.48
CA ASP A 226 -20.97 33.13 31.75
C ASP A 226 -19.93 33.90 32.59
N THR A 227 -19.69 33.53 33.86
CA THR A 227 -18.67 34.18 34.69
C THR A 227 -17.89 33.14 35.49
N HIS A 228 -16.65 33.48 35.82
CA HIS A 228 -15.75 32.61 36.59
C HIS A 228 -16.35 32.24 37.96
N GLU A 229 -17.04 33.17 38.64
CA GLU A 229 -17.70 32.95 39.94
C GLU A 229 -18.85 31.94 39.80
N LYS A 230 -19.77 32.19 38.85
CA LYS A 230 -20.93 31.30 38.63
C LYS A 230 -20.51 29.87 38.29
N LEU A 231 -19.50 29.70 37.41
CA LEU A 231 -19.00 28.37 37.06
C LEU A 231 -18.32 27.68 38.25
N THR A 232 -17.55 28.42 39.04
CA THR A 232 -16.88 27.89 40.24
C THR A 232 -17.88 27.45 41.29
N ASP A 233 -18.89 28.28 41.56
CA ASP A 233 -19.94 27.97 42.51
C ASP A 233 -20.75 26.76 42.05
N TRP A 234 -21.11 26.71 40.76
CA TRP A 234 -21.81 25.56 40.20
C TRP A 234 -21.00 24.26 40.32
N MET A 235 -19.71 24.28 39.96
CA MET A 235 -18.85 23.08 40.06
C MET A 235 -18.63 22.66 41.52
N ASN A 236 -18.46 23.64 42.43
CA ASN A 236 -18.36 23.35 43.86
C ASN A 236 -19.66 22.73 44.39
N ASN A 237 -20.82 23.26 44.01
CA ASN A 237 -22.12 22.73 44.41
C ASN A 237 -22.34 21.32 43.85
N LEU A 238 -21.93 21.03 42.62
CA LEU A 238 -22.02 19.70 42.03
C LEU A 238 -21.33 18.61 42.88
N TYR A 239 -20.21 18.96 43.52
CA TYR A 239 -19.44 18.05 44.38
C TYR A 239 -19.66 18.27 45.89
N ARG A 240 -20.59 19.17 46.30
CA ARG A 240 -20.90 19.50 47.72
C ARG A 240 -22.38 19.32 48.11
N ASP A 241 -23.33 19.57 47.20
CA ASP A 241 -24.79 19.58 47.45
C ASP A 241 -25.51 18.39 46.80
N ASP A 242 -26.76 18.13 47.23
CA ASP A 242 -27.60 16.99 46.83
C ASP A 242 -28.25 17.10 45.42
N LYS A 243 -27.81 18.02 44.55
CA LYS A 243 -28.39 18.23 43.20
C LYS A 243 -27.52 17.63 42.10
N VAL A 244 -27.89 16.42 41.67
CA VAL A 244 -27.29 15.72 40.53
C VAL A 244 -28.38 15.36 39.51
N GLU A 245 -28.03 15.36 38.23
CA GLU A 245 -28.92 14.96 37.15
C GLU A 245 -28.40 13.70 36.44
N ILE A 246 -29.27 13.04 35.67
CA ILE A 246 -28.86 11.94 34.80
C ILE A 246 -28.17 12.54 33.57
N ILE A 247 -26.88 12.29 33.43
CA ILE A 247 -26.09 12.79 32.31
C ILE A 247 -25.99 11.78 31.16
N SER A 248 -26.08 10.48 31.48
CA SER A 248 -25.95 9.40 30.51
C SER A 248 -26.61 8.09 30.99
N TYR A 249 -27.16 7.33 30.03
CA TYR A 249 -27.71 5.98 30.17
C TYR A 249 -26.85 5.00 29.38
N ASN A 250 -26.34 3.97 30.05
CA ASN A 250 -25.37 3.02 29.53
C ASN A 250 -25.86 1.58 29.68
N SER A 251 -25.24 0.68 28.92
CA SER A 251 -25.58 -0.76 28.93
C SER A 251 -27.07 -0.98 28.67
N LEU A 252 -27.53 -0.49 27.52
CA LEU A 252 -28.94 -0.40 27.14
C LEU A 252 -29.42 -1.72 26.53
N ILE A 253 -30.55 -2.23 27.01
CA ILE A 253 -31.17 -3.46 26.53
C ILE A 253 -32.46 -3.14 25.77
N PRO A 254 -32.64 -3.59 24.53
CA PRO A 254 -33.92 -3.47 23.83
C PRO A 254 -35.06 -4.15 24.59
N ILE A 255 -36.17 -3.44 24.80
CA ILE A 255 -37.34 -3.95 25.51
C ILE A 255 -37.99 -5.12 24.74
N SER A 256 -37.97 -5.07 23.40
CA SER A 256 -38.43 -6.17 22.54
C SER A 256 -37.61 -7.44 22.76
N GLN A 257 -36.28 -7.33 22.81
CA GLN A 257 -35.38 -8.44 23.12
C GLN A 257 -35.64 -8.99 24.51
N LEU A 258 -35.70 -8.11 25.52
CA LEU A 258 -35.99 -8.50 26.90
C LEU A 258 -37.32 -9.28 27.00
N LYS A 259 -38.35 -8.87 26.26
CA LYS A 259 -39.63 -9.57 26.20
C LYS A 259 -39.51 -10.94 25.52
N SER A 260 -38.82 -11.03 24.37
CA SER A 260 -38.63 -12.29 23.63
C SER A 260 -37.89 -13.35 24.43
N ASP A 261 -36.82 -12.97 25.14
CA ASP A 261 -36.03 -13.90 25.93
C ASP A 261 -36.81 -14.40 27.16
N THR A 262 -37.69 -13.56 27.71
CA THR A 262 -38.58 -13.94 28.82
C THR A 262 -39.64 -14.96 28.40
N ILE A 263 -40.17 -14.82 27.18
CA ILE A 263 -41.13 -15.77 26.59
C ILE A 263 -40.46 -17.13 26.30
N SER A 264 -39.19 -17.13 25.88
CA SER A 264 -38.43 -18.35 25.58
C SER A 264 -38.09 -19.18 26.82
N CYS A 265 -37.92 -18.56 27.99
CA CYS A 265 -37.33 -19.20 29.18
C CYS A 265 -38.31 -19.64 30.30
N ASN A 266 -39.64 -19.64 30.08
CA ASN A 266 -40.65 -20.05 31.08
C ASN A 266 -40.39 -19.51 32.51
N ASN A 267 -40.18 -18.19 32.61
CA ASN A 267 -40.28 -17.37 33.83
C ASN A 267 -39.41 -17.73 35.05
N LEU A 268 -38.09 -17.96 34.94
CA LEU A 268 -37.23 -18.04 36.16
C LEU A 268 -35.72 -17.80 35.90
N VAL A 269 -35.34 -16.79 35.09
CA VAL A 269 -33.92 -16.45 34.87
C VAL A 269 -33.60 -15.07 35.48
N PRO A 270 -32.63 -14.97 36.41
CA PRO A 270 -32.14 -13.67 36.87
C PRO A 270 -31.46 -12.93 35.72
N ILE A 271 -31.68 -11.62 35.68
CA ILE A 271 -31.19 -10.68 34.66
C ILE A 271 -29.66 -10.75 34.45
N SER A 272 -28.92 -11.36 35.38
CA SER A 272 -27.47 -11.61 35.31
C SER A 272 -27.02 -12.65 34.27
N LYS A 273 -27.94 -13.39 33.60
CA LYS A 273 -27.61 -14.44 32.63
C LYS A 273 -27.89 -14.13 31.15
N PHE A 274 -28.30 -12.91 30.80
CA PHE A 274 -28.42 -12.53 29.39
C PHE A 274 -27.02 -12.34 28.78
N ASP A 275 -26.64 -13.23 27.85
CA ASP A 275 -25.34 -13.24 27.19
C ASP A 275 -25.06 -11.92 26.44
N THR A 276 -23.88 -11.35 26.71
CA THR A 276 -23.48 -9.96 26.45
C THR A 276 -22.80 -9.73 25.09
N THR A 277 -23.08 -10.51 24.05
CA THR A 277 -22.20 -10.54 22.85
C THR A 277 -22.77 -10.06 21.51
N SER A 278 -23.98 -9.46 21.40
CA SER A 278 -24.40 -8.95 20.07
C SER A 278 -25.36 -7.75 19.92
N SER A 279 -25.79 -7.02 20.96
CA SER A 279 -26.71 -5.88 20.73
C SER A 279 -26.78 -4.79 21.81
N LEU A 280 -25.72 -4.55 22.59
CA LEU A 280 -25.72 -3.40 23.49
C LEU A 280 -25.58 -2.11 22.67
N ILE A 281 -26.52 -1.18 22.84
CA ILE A 281 -26.33 0.21 22.38
C ILE A 281 -25.50 0.91 23.45
N ASP A 282 -24.33 1.43 23.07
CA ASP A 282 -23.27 1.79 24.03
C ASP A 282 -23.66 2.91 25.00
N GLU A 283 -24.28 3.99 24.51
CA GLU A 283 -24.59 5.17 25.33
C GLU A 283 -25.74 5.99 24.73
N LYS A 284 -26.66 6.48 25.59
CA LYS A 284 -27.68 7.49 25.23
C LYS A 284 -27.68 8.61 26.27
N GLN A 285 -27.75 9.85 25.81
CA GLN A 285 -27.68 11.02 26.67
C GLN A 285 -28.91 11.90 26.53
N PRO A 286 -29.46 12.42 27.64
CA PRO A 286 -30.49 13.45 27.57
C PRO A 286 -29.99 14.68 26.80
N GLY A 287 -30.78 15.12 25.82
CA GLY A 287 -30.53 16.34 25.03
C GLY A 287 -29.47 16.22 23.93
N VAL A 288 -28.92 15.02 23.67
CA VAL A 288 -27.89 14.79 22.65
C VAL A 288 -28.39 13.76 21.63
N ALA A 289 -28.84 14.25 20.48
CA ALA A 289 -29.31 13.44 19.36
C ALA A 289 -28.19 12.99 18.44
N ASN A 290 -27.11 13.74 18.31
CA ASN A 290 -25.90 13.27 17.64
C ASN A 290 -24.72 14.11 18.12
N PHE A 291 -23.53 13.59 17.88
CA PHE A 291 -22.27 14.27 18.13
C PHE A 291 -21.25 13.75 17.12
N LYS A 292 -20.26 14.57 16.78
CA LYS A 292 -19.19 14.19 15.85
C LYS A 292 -18.14 13.34 16.53
N GLU A 293 -17.79 13.66 17.78
CA GLU A 293 -16.70 13.02 18.49
C GLU A 293 -16.87 13.08 20.01
N LYS A 294 -16.35 12.08 20.73
CA LYS A 294 -16.29 12.00 22.20
C LYS A 294 -14.84 11.96 22.66
N LEU A 295 -14.45 12.91 23.49
CA LEU A 295 -13.10 13.07 24.04
C LEU A 295 -13.13 13.10 25.57
N THR A 296 -11.99 12.92 26.22
CA THR A 296 -11.80 13.29 27.64
C THR A 296 -11.53 14.79 27.74
N LEU A 297 -11.75 15.39 28.92
CA LEU A 297 -11.37 16.79 29.19
C LEU A 297 -9.92 17.13 28.78
N GLU A 298 -8.96 16.23 29.04
CA GLU A 298 -7.55 16.44 28.67
C GLU A 298 -7.34 16.43 27.14
N ASN A 299 -7.87 15.42 26.45
CA ASN A 299 -7.76 15.32 24.98
C ASN A 299 -8.48 16.45 24.24
N TRP A 300 -9.54 17.03 24.81
CA TRP A 300 -10.21 18.19 24.23
C TRP A 300 -9.29 19.42 24.11
N ALA A 301 -8.42 19.65 25.10
CA ALA A 301 -7.41 20.70 25.04
C ALA A 301 -6.50 20.54 23.81
N LYS A 302 -6.02 19.31 23.61
CA LYS A 302 -5.16 18.95 22.48
C LYS A 302 -5.90 19.10 21.15
N TYR A 303 -7.17 18.71 21.11
CA TYR A 303 -8.06 18.85 19.95
C TYR A 303 -8.17 20.29 19.46
N LEU A 304 -8.38 21.26 20.36
CA LEU A 304 -8.56 22.66 19.98
C LEU A 304 -7.30 23.24 19.37
N LYS A 305 -6.15 23.00 20.01
CA LYS A 305 -4.85 23.42 19.48
C LYS A 305 -4.57 22.79 18.12
N TYR A 306 -4.83 21.49 17.99
CA TYR A 306 -4.68 20.73 16.75
C TYR A 306 -5.58 21.28 15.63
N SER A 307 -6.89 21.35 15.87
CA SER A 307 -7.90 21.75 14.86
C SER A 307 -7.64 23.14 14.31
N LYS A 308 -7.15 24.07 15.13
CA LYS A 308 -6.71 25.39 14.68
C LYS A 308 -5.50 25.29 13.76
N LEU A 309 -4.42 24.65 14.21
CA LEU A 309 -3.17 24.56 13.43
C LEU A 309 -3.40 23.86 12.08
N VAL A 310 -4.23 22.82 12.04
CA VAL A 310 -4.55 22.13 10.78
C VAL A 310 -5.33 23.02 9.82
N LYS A 311 -6.28 23.80 10.34
CA LYS A 311 -7.06 24.70 9.50
C LYS A 311 -6.22 25.89 9.00
N GLU A 312 -5.34 26.40 9.84
CA GLU A 312 -4.48 27.55 9.55
C GLU A 312 -3.36 27.22 8.56
N PHE A 313 -2.71 26.06 8.74
CA PHE A 313 -1.56 25.63 7.94
C PHE A 313 -1.89 24.53 6.94
N GLN A 314 -3.17 24.18 6.79
CA GLN A 314 -3.63 23.12 5.87
C GLN A 314 -2.85 21.80 6.04
N LEU A 315 -2.56 21.45 7.29
CA LEU A 315 -1.67 20.33 7.62
C LEU A 315 -2.24 19.02 7.12
N PHE A 316 -1.34 18.14 6.68
CA PHE A 316 -1.65 16.79 6.19
C PHE A 316 -2.54 16.75 4.94
N GLN A 317 -2.58 17.84 4.19
CA GLN A 317 -2.97 17.80 2.79
C GLN A 317 -1.83 17.22 1.95
N GLY A 318 -2.18 16.63 0.80
CA GLY A 318 -1.20 16.15 -0.16
C GLY A 318 -0.38 17.31 -0.70
N LEU A 319 0.90 17.03 -0.92
CA LEU A 319 1.87 17.97 -1.47
C LEU A 319 2.09 17.64 -2.95
N ILE A 320 2.12 18.69 -3.75
CA ILE A 320 2.42 18.65 -5.18
C ILE A 320 3.68 19.49 -5.39
N ILE A 321 4.63 18.99 -6.18
CA ILE A 321 5.68 19.83 -6.75
C ILE A 321 5.31 20.00 -8.22
N ASP A 322 5.05 21.25 -8.62
CA ASP A 322 4.63 21.55 -9.98
C ASP A 322 5.82 21.58 -10.97
N GLN A 323 5.52 21.84 -12.24
CA GLN A 323 6.56 21.94 -13.29
C GLN A 323 7.50 23.14 -13.14
N ASN A 324 7.12 24.14 -12.33
CA ASN A 324 7.99 25.27 -11.97
C ASN A 324 8.84 24.97 -10.73
N PHE A 325 8.78 23.73 -10.23
CA PHE A 325 9.47 23.28 -9.03
C PHE A 325 8.98 23.95 -7.75
N GLU A 326 7.75 24.49 -7.75
CA GLU A 326 7.13 25.07 -6.56
C GLU A 326 6.21 24.05 -5.88
N SER A 327 6.28 23.99 -4.55
CA SER A 327 5.40 23.17 -3.75
C SER A 327 4.04 23.84 -3.56
N LYS A 328 2.98 23.12 -3.89
CA LYS A 328 1.60 23.52 -3.66
C LYS A 328 0.93 22.50 -2.73
N ILE A 329 0.18 23.01 -1.76
CA ILE A 329 -0.73 22.21 -0.96
C ILE A 329 -2.01 21.95 -1.78
N CYS A 330 -2.45 20.70 -1.85
CA CYS A 330 -3.62 20.31 -2.64
C CYS A 330 -4.93 20.89 -2.08
N GLU A 331 -5.89 21.19 -2.95
CA GLU A 331 -7.17 21.78 -2.52
C GLU A 331 -8.13 20.73 -1.93
N GLU A 332 -8.04 19.47 -2.38
CA GLU A 332 -8.88 18.36 -1.92
C GLU A 332 -8.14 17.44 -0.94
N ASN A 333 -8.82 17.03 0.14
CA ASN A 333 -8.23 16.16 1.15
C ASN A 333 -8.19 14.70 0.69
N ALA A 334 -6.97 14.19 0.45
CA ALA A 334 -6.74 12.78 0.13
C ALA A 334 -6.84 11.84 1.33
N ILE A 335 -6.68 12.37 2.55
CA ILE A 335 -6.64 11.57 3.78
C ILE A 335 -7.76 11.93 4.76
N GLU A 336 -8.09 10.96 5.59
CA GLU A 336 -8.86 11.10 6.81
C GLU A 336 -8.01 10.62 8.00
N LEU A 337 -8.07 11.35 9.10
CA LEU A 337 -7.37 10.98 10.33
C LEU A 337 -8.21 10.05 11.17
N ILE A 338 -7.57 9.01 11.68
CA ILE A 338 -8.13 8.06 12.65
C ILE A 338 -7.89 8.58 14.07
N ASN A 339 -6.71 9.14 14.33
CA ASN A 339 -6.31 9.72 15.62
C ASN A 339 -5.62 11.07 15.41
N PHE A 340 -5.58 11.87 16.48
CA PHE A 340 -4.84 13.13 16.49
C PHE A 340 -3.34 12.92 16.34
N PRO A 341 -2.64 13.81 15.61
CA PRO A 341 -1.18 13.85 15.64
C PRO A 341 -0.68 14.29 17.01
N ASN A 342 0.55 13.90 17.32
CA ASN A 342 1.25 14.43 18.48
C ASN A 342 1.73 15.85 18.17
N ILE A 343 1.55 16.78 19.12
CA ILE A 343 2.01 18.17 19.01
C ILE A 343 2.93 18.46 20.19
N ASP A 344 4.23 18.46 19.91
CA ASP A 344 5.26 18.76 20.90
C ASP A 344 5.68 20.23 20.77
N SER A 345 5.73 20.95 21.88
CA SER A 345 6.42 22.25 21.93
C SER A 345 7.92 22.01 21.76
N ASN A 346 8.54 22.77 20.88
CA ASN A 346 9.93 22.56 20.51
C ASN A 346 10.58 23.93 20.31
N ASP A 347 11.45 24.34 21.24
CA ASP A 347 12.08 25.68 21.23
C ASP A 347 13.55 25.60 20.80
N LYS A 348 13.82 24.98 19.65
CA LYS A 348 15.18 24.89 19.10
C LYS A 348 15.47 26.07 18.21
N PHE A 349 16.68 26.61 18.34
CA PHE A 349 17.21 27.66 17.48
C PHE A 349 18.59 27.24 16.99
N TYR A 350 18.74 27.06 15.68
CA TYR A 350 19.95 26.54 15.08
C TYR A 350 20.14 27.00 13.65
N LEU A 351 21.36 26.81 13.17
CA LEU A 351 21.77 27.03 11.80
C LEU A 351 22.08 25.68 11.14
N GLU A 352 21.67 25.53 9.90
CA GLU A 352 21.91 24.36 9.07
C GLU A 352 22.53 24.79 7.74
N ILE A 353 23.62 24.12 7.35
CA ILE A 353 24.26 24.30 6.05
C ILE A 353 24.07 23.00 5.30
N ILE A 354 23.49 23.08 4.10
CA ILE A 354 23.13 21.90 3.31
C ILE A 354 23.70 22.07 1.91
N LYS A 355 24.50 21.08 1.48
CA LYS A 355 24.98 20.99 0.10
C LYS A 355 24.19 19.89 -0.62
N PRO A 356 23.31 20.22 -1.58
CA PRO A 356 22.61 19.22 -2.38
C PRO A 356 23.59 18.50 -3.30
N THR A 357 23.41 17.20 -3.49
CA THR A 357 24.18 16.34 -4.40
C THR A 357 23.45 16.08 -5.72
N LEU A 358 22.13 16.25 -5.73
CA LEU A 358 21.25 16.07 -6.88
C LEU A 358 20.35 17.29 -7.08
N ILE A 359 19.95 17.56 -8.33
CA ILE A 359 19.00 18.64 -8.67
C ILE A 359 17.66 18.46 -7.91
N LEU A 360 17.23 17.21 -7.71
CA LEU A 360 16.04 16.91 -6.93
C LEU A 360 16.18 17.40 -5.48
N GLU A 361 17.31 17.19 -4.83
CA GLU A 361 17.54 17.63 -3.45
C GLU A 361 17.50 19.15 -3.34
N GLU A 362 18.05 19.86 -4.33
CA GLU A 362 17.99 21.32 -4.43
C GLU A 362 16.53 21.80 -4.46
N ILE A 363 15.71 21.25 -5.37
CA ILE A 363 14.28 21.56 -5.47
C ILE A 363 13.54 21.29 -4.15
N LEU A 364 13.83 20.17 -3.48
CA LEU A 364 13.19 19.82 -2.23
C LEU A 364 13.55 20.81 -1.11
N ILE A 365 14.83 21.17 -0.98
CA ILE A 365 15.31 22.15 0.02
C ILE A 365 14.65 23.51 -0.19
N GLU A 366 14.51 23.96 -1.44
CA GLU A 366 13.86 25.23 -1.75
C GLU A 366 12.40 25.29 -1.28
N ASN A 367 11.74 24.13 -1.27
CA ASN A 367 10.38 23.90 -0.81
C ASN A 367 10.27 23.50 0.67
N ASN A 368 11.35 23.66 1.45
CA ASN A 368 11.42 23.27 2.86
C ASN A 368 11.13 21.77 3.11
N ILE A 369 11.39 20.92 2.12
CA ILE A 369 11.31 19.47 2.24
C ILE A 369 12.71 18.94 2.52
N PHE A 370 12.88 18.28 3.67
CA PHE A 370 14.17 17.74 4.09
C PHE A 370 14.07 16.23 4.19
N LEU A 371 14.93 15.53 3.44
CA LEU A 371 14.99 14.08 3.46
C LEU A 371 15.83 13.61 4.65
N THR A 372 15.29 12.70 5.46
CA THR A 372 16.07 11.96 6.45
C THR A 372 16.63 10.69 5.81
N ASP A 373 17.73 10.15 6.37
CA ASP A 373 18.45 8.94 5.85
C ASP A 373 17.57 7.69 5.62
N ASN A 374 16.30 7.71 6.05
CA ASN A 374 15.34 6.62 5.93
C ASN A 374 14.30 6.79 4.80
N ASN A 375 14.28 7.93 4.09
CA ASN A 375 13.30 8.15 3.03
C ASN A 375 13.74 7.42 1.76
N GLU A 376 12.87 6.55 1.23
CA GLU A 376 13.02 5.97 -0.10
C GLU A 376 13.25 7.10 -1.12
N ASP A 377 14.06 6.83 -2.15
CA ASP A 377 14.33 7.78 -3.24
C ASP A 377 12.98 8.30 -3.79
N ILE A 378 12.67 9.58 -3.53
CA ILE A 378 11.38 10.19 -3.92
C ILE A 378 11.16 10.07 -5.43
N SER A 379 12.23 10.01 -6.23
CA SER A 379 12.12 9.79 -7.68
C SER A 379 11.50 8.43 -8.04
N SER A 380 11.48 7.47 -7.11
CA SER A 380 10.83 6.17 -7.27
C SER A 380 9.34 6.18 -6.94
N PHE A 381 8.80 7.29 -6.40
CA PHE A 381 7.41 7.38 -6.02
C PHE A 381 6.50 7.29 -7.26
N PRO A 382 5.50 6.40 -7.26
CA PRO A 382 4.57 6.30 -8.38
C PRO A 382 3.86 7.61 -8.65
N PHE A 383 3.67 7.93 -9.93
CA PHE A 383 2.99 9.14 -10.40
C PHE A 383 3.70 10.45 -10.05
N PHE A 384 4.91 10.40 -9.50
CA PHE A 384 5.77 11.56 -9.37
C PHE A 384 6.79 11.56 -10.52
N LYS A 385 6.83 12.63 -11.31
CA LYS A 385 7.80 12.80 -12.40
C LYS A 385 8.31 14.23 -12.40
N LEU A 386 9.63 14.38 -12.40
CA LEU A 386 10.31 15.66 -12.60
C LEU A 386 11.15 15.58 -13.86
N SER A 387 10.87 16.45 -14.83
CA SER A 387 11.71 16.64 -16.01
C SER A 387 12.86 17.59 -15.65
N ALA A 388 13.95 17.04 -15.11
CA ALA A 388 15.15 17.81 -14.76
C ALA A 388 16.16 17.94 -15.91
N ASP A 389 15.82 17.44 -17.11
CA ASP A 389 16.73 17.32 -18.25
C ASP A 389 17.31 18.67 -18.75
N ASP A 390 16.68 19.80 -18.39
CA ASP A 390 17.08 21.15 -18.82
C ASP A 390 17.81 21.98 -17.73
N LEU A 391 18.02 21.44 -16.52
CA LEU A 391 18.64 22.18 -15.41
C LEU A 391 20.15 21.93 -15.32
N SER A 392 20.95 23.00 -15.35
CA SER A 392 22.38 22.93 -15.04
C SER A 392 22.59 22.94 -13.53
N TYR A 393 23.23 21.90 -12.99
CA TYR A 393 23.62 21.86 -11.57
C TYR A 393 24.52 23.06 -11.22
N GLU A 394 24.02 23.94 -10.36
CA GLU A 394 24.81 25.05 -9.80
C GLU A 394 25.43 24.59 -8.48
N ASP A 395 26.75 24.67 -8.36
CA ASP A 395 27.51 24.19 -7.19
C ASP A 395 27.37 25.16 -6.00
N LYS A 396 26.18 25.18 -5.40
CA LYS A 396 25.74 26.07 -4.32
C LYS A 396 25.49 25.31 -3.01
N ALA A 397 25.62 25.99 -1.88
CA ALA A 397 25.20 25.49 -0.57
C ALA A 397 24.12 26.40 0.03
N TYR A 398 23.14 25.81 0.72
CA TYR A 398 22.06 26.54 1.39
C TYR A 398 22.43 26.77 2.85
N PHE A 399 22.35 28.03 3.27
CA PHE A 399 22.49 28.48 4.65
C PHE A 399 21.10 28.76 5.21
N ILE A 400 20.65 27.98 6.19
CA ILE A 400 19.28 28.01 6.69
C ILE A 400 19.27 28.20 8.21
N VAL A 401 18.69 29.29 8.68
CA VAL A 401 18.46 29.56 10.10
C VAL A 401 17.04 29.13 10.44
N LYS A 402 16.88 28.23 11.42
CA LYS A 402 15.58 27.70 11.86
C LYS A 402 15.32 28.05 13.32
N CYS A 403 14.13 28.58 13.60
CA CYS A 403 13.57 28.75 14.94
C CYS A 403 12.31 27.89 15.04
N GLU A 404 12.43 26.71 15.63
CA GLU A 404 11.32 25.78 15.81
C GLU A 404 10.41 26.26 16.96
N ARG A 405 9.11 25.93 16.86
CA ARG A 405 8.10 26.19 17.90
C ARG A 405 7.26 24.98 18.22
N TYR A 406 6.81 24.28 17.18
CA TYR A 406 6.04 23.05 17.33
C TYR A 406 6.54 22.00 16.37
N LYS A 407 6.69 20.77 16.87
CA LYS A 407 6.83 19.59 16.04
C LYS A 407 5.51 18.83 16.05
N ILE A 408 4.93 18.66 14.87
CA ILE A 408 3.68 17.93 14.68
C ILE A 408 4.04 16.61 14.00
N SER A 409 3.69 15.50 14.64
CA SER A 409 4.07 14.17 14.15
C SER A 409 2.86 13.25 14.10
N LEU A 410 2.77 12.49 13.01
CA LEU A 410 1.66 11.61 12.70
C LEU A 410 2.20 10.20 12.42
N ASN A 411 1.56 9.21 13.01
CA ASN A 411 1.85 7.82 12.69
C ASN A 411 1.05 7.41 11.44
N ARG A 412 1.65 6.64 10.54
CA ARG A 412 0.96 6.07 9.37
C ARG A 412 -0.30 5.28 9.75
N ASN A 413 -0.32 4.62 10.91
CA ASN A 413 -1.51 3.90 11.39
C ASN A 413 -2.66 4.81 11.81
N ASN A 414 -2.41 6.13 11.91
CA ASN A 414 -3.41 7.13 12.27
C ASN A 414 -4.03 7.81 11.04
N ILE A 415 -3.69 7.38 9.82
CA ILE A 415 -4.25 7.91 8.58
C ILE A 415 -4.88 6.82 7.73
N LYS A 416 -5.94 7.18 7.02
CA LYS A 416 -6.56 6.36 5.99
C LYS A 416 -6.92 7.25 4.80
N PRO A 417 -7.09 6.69 3.59
CA PRO A 417 -7.51 7.48 2.44
C PRO A 417 -8.96 7.94 2.61
N SER A 418 -9.26 9.16 2.16
CA SER A 418 -10.62 9.71 2.21
C SER A 418 -11.56 8.95 1.27
N GLU A 419 -12.86 8.94 1.58
CA GLU A 419 -13.84 8.24 0.72
C GLU A 419 -13.87 8.82 -0.70
N LYS A 420 -13.70 10.14 -0.86
CA LYS A 420 -13.61 10.79 -2.17
C LYS A 420 -12.40 10.29 -2.96
N PHE A 421 -11.21 10.28 -2.34
CA PHE A 421 -9.99 9.82 -2.98
C PHE A 421 -10.08 8.35 -3.38
N LYS A 422 -10.62 7.49 -2.49
CA LYS A 422 -10.85 6.08 -2.81
C LYS A 422 -11.78 5.88 -4.01
N GLN A 423 -12.86 6.66 -4.07
CA GLN A 423 -13.82 6.58 -5.16
C GLN A 423 -13.21 7.07 -6.49
N ALA A 424 -12.44 8.16 -6.48
CA ALA A 424 -11.72 8.65 -7.65
C ALA A 424 -10.75 7.60 -8.20
N ILE A 425 -9.94 6.99 -7.31
CA ILE A 425 -9.02 5.90 -7.70
C ILE A 425 -9.80 4.73 -8.31
N LYS A 426 -10.93 4.33 -7.71
CA LYS A 426 -11.77 3.25 -8.25
C LYS A 426 -12.28 3.57 -9.67
N GLU A 427 -12.74 4.79 -9.91
CA GLU A 427 -13.22 5.23 -11.22
C GLU A 427 -12.09 5.25 -12.27
N ALA A 428 -10.90 5.74 -11.91
CA ALA A 428 -9.72 5.68 -12.78
C ALA A 428 -9.32 4.23 -13.10
N LEU A 429 -9.40 3.32 -12.13
CA LEU A 429 -9.15 1.90 -12.34
C LEU A 429 -10.18 1.26 -13.27
N GLU A 430 -11.42 1.74 -13.35
CA GLU A 430 -12.44 1.23 -14.28
C GLU A 430 -12.30 1.80 -15.71
N SER A 431 -11.49 2.84 -15.89
CA SER A 431 -11.26 3.46 -17.20
C SER A 431 -10.42 2.61 -18.16
N MET A 432 -10.59 2.82 -19.47
CA MET A 432 -9.72 2.26 -20.51
C MET A 432 -8.33 2.93 -20.56
N LYS A 433 -8.17 4.15 -20.02
CA LYS A 433 -6.89 4.88 -19.95
C LYS A 433 -6.42 5.10 -18.50
N PRO A 434 -6.25 4.03 -17.70
CA PRO A 434 -6.12 4.15 -16.25
C PRO A 434 -4.86 4.90 -15.82
N LEU A 435 -3.74 4.80 -16.55
CA LEU A 435 -2.49 5.47 -16.18
C LEU A 435 -2.64 7.00 -16.20
N ILE A 436 -3.33 7.53 -17.22
CA ILE A 436 -3.59 8.96 -17.38
C ILE A 436 -4.51 9.45 -16.26
N TYR A 437 -5.64 8.77 -16.03
CA TYR A 437 -6.57 9.18 -14.97
C TYR A 437 -5.98 9.04 -13.56
N LEU A 438 -5.14 8.03 -13.31
CA LEU A 438 -4.42 7.93 -12.04
C LEU A 438 -3.43 9.09 -11.89
N GLN A 439 -2.67 9.43 -12.93
CA GLN A 439 -1.78 10.60 -12.91
C GLN A 439 -2.54 11.89 -12.60
N GLU A 440 -3.67 12.14 -13.29
CA GLU A 440 -4.53 13.30 -13.04
C GLU A 440 -5.01 13.35 -11.57
N ILE A 441 -5.40 12.21 -10.99
CA ILE A 441 -5.80 12.13 -9.59
C ILE A 441 -4.64 12.48 -8.64
N PHE A 442 -3.44 11.95 -8.87
CA PHE A 442 -2.29 12.28 -8.03
C PHE A 442 -1.81 13.73 -8.23
N ASP A 443 -2.03 14.32 -9.41
CA ASP A 443 -1.78 15.73 -9.66
C ASP A 443 -2.86 16.65 -9.02
N GLU A 444 -4.06 16.13 -8.73
CA GLU A 444 -5.13 16.87 -8.03
C GLU A 444 -5.02 16.75 -6.50
N TYR A 445 -4.79 15.53 -5.99
CA TYR A 445 -4.80 15.19 -4.57
C TYR A 445 -3.41 15.23 -3.90
N GLY A 446 -2.33 15.33 -4.68
CA GLY A 446 -0.95 15.33 -4.20
C GLY A 446 -0.20 14.03 -4.45
N HIS A 447 1.12 14.14 -4.60
CA HIS A 447 2.02 13.01 -4.85
C HIS A 447 2.46 12.34 -3.55
N PHE A 448 2.65 13.13 -2.49
CA PHE A 448 3.13 12.65 -1.19
C PHE A 448 2.52 13.43 -0.02
N ILE A 449 2.67 12.90 1.19
CA ILE A 449 2.21 13.52 2.43
C ILE A 449 3.33 13.47 3.48
N SER A 450 3.43 14.55 4.26
CA SER A 450 4.39 14.66 5.37
C SER A 450 3.83 14.09 6.65
N LEU A 451 4.51 13.11 7.23
CA LEU A 451 4.16 12.57 8.54
C LEU A 451 4.77 13.36 9.70
N SER A 452 5.77 14.21 9.43
CA SER A 452 6.35 15.14 10.40
C SER A 452 6.36 16.55 9.80
N ILE A 453 5.84 17.51 10.54
CA ILE A 453 5.81 18.92 10.12
C ILE A 453 6.34 19.76 11.27
N ILE A 454 7.28 20.66 10.97
CA ILE A 454 7.82 21.60 11.95
C ILE A 454 7.28 22.99 11.66
N LEU A 455 6.64 23.59 12.67
CA LEU A 455 6.18 24.97 12.65
C LEU A 455 7.15 25.87 13.40
N GLY A 456 7.41 27.05 12.86
CA GLY A 456 8.35 28.00 13.43
C GLY A 456 8.53 29.23 12.56
N LYS A 457 9.76 29.74 12.49
CA LYS A 457 10.20 30.65 11.43
C LYS A 457 11.55 30.23 10.86
N SER A 458 11.76 30.42 9.56
CA SER A 458 13.03 30.15 8.89
C SER A 458 13.50 31.30 8.02
N LEU A 459 14.82 31.37 7.86
CA LEU A 459 15.49 32.29 6.95
C LEU A 459 16.53 31.53 6.16
N LYS A 460 16.68 31.84 4.87
CA LYS A 460 17.62 31.16 3.97
C LYS A 460 18.49 32.12 3.18
N ASN A 461 19.69 31.68 2.80
CA ASN A 461 20.52 32.30 1.77
C ASN A 461 21.32 31.21 1.05
N THR A 462 21.79 31.50 -0.16
CA THR A 462 22.65 30.64 -0.97
C THR A 462 24.09 31.14 -0.91
N ILE A 463 25.04 30.22 -0.79
CA ILE A 463 26.46 30.50 -0.74
C ILE A 463 27.09 29.94 -2.03
N GLU A 464 27.74 30.80 -2.79
CA GLU A 464 28.55 30.41 -3.95
C GLU A 464 29.93 29.92 -3.45
N ASN A 465 30.42 28.78 -3.97
CA ASN A 465 31.72 28.13 -3.70
C ASN A 465 31.69 27.01 -2.62
N SER A 466 31.81 25.75 -3.09
CA SER A 466 31.17 24.57 -2.48
C SER A 466 32.06 23.64 -1.66
N SER A 467 33.20 24.13 -1.13
CA SER A 467 34.08 23.31 -0.28
C SER A 467 33.47 22.93 1.08
N TYR A 468 32.27 23.42 1.38
CA TYR A 468 31.57 23.19 2.63
C TYR A 468 30.87 21.83 2.66
N ILE A 469 30.98 21.17 3.81
CA ILE A 469 30.28 19.92 4.12
C ILE A 469 29.01 20.27 4.88
N SER A 470 27.90 19.59 4.58
CA SER A 470 26.64 19.76 5.28
C SER A 470 26.84 19.63 6.80
N LYS A 471 26.37 20.61 7.57
CA LYS A 471 26.54 20.65 9.03
C LYS A 471 25.40 21.39 9.73
N ARG A 472 25.10 20.98 10.95
CA ARG A 472 24.17 21.65 11.86
C ARG A 472 24.90 22.27 13.04
N ILE A 473 24.54 23.49 13.41
CA ILE A 473 25.13 24.26 14.51
C ILE A 473 24.00 24.76 15.42
N ASP A 474 23.93 24.22 16.64
CA ASP A 474 22.95 24.68 17.64
C ASP A 474 23.37 26.04 18.22
N LEU A 475 22.44 26.98 18.30
CA LEU A 475 22.70 28.34 18.78
C LEU A 475 22.34 28.44 20.27
N ALA A 476 23.27 28.94 21.08
CA ALA A 476 23.15 28.92 22.55
C ALA A 476 22.02 29.80 23.12
N SER A 477 21.57 30.82 22.39
CA SER A 477 20.43 31.65 22.78
C SER A 477 19.72 32.29 21.59
N LEU A 478 18.41 32.55 21.77
CA LEU A 478 17.52 33.28 20.84
C LEU A 478 17.87 34.78 20.82
N ALA A 479 19.12 35.09 20.48
CA ALA A 479 19.69 36.44 20.46
C ALA A 479 20.48 36.63 19.17
N PHE A 480 20.40 37.83 18.60
CA PHE A 480 21.07 38.18 17.35
C PHE A 480 22.60 37.96 17.41
N GLU A 481 23.22 38.22 18.56
CA GLU A 481 24.66 38.02 18.77
C GLU A 481 25.11 36.56 18.55
N SER A 482 24.24 35.57 18.82
CA SER A 482 24.55 34.16 18.54
C SER A 482 24.69 33.90 17.04
N LEU A 483 23.91 34.61 16.20
CA LEU A 483 23.88 34.42 14.75
C LEU A 483 24.91 35.29 14.02
N LYS A 484 25.18 36.49 14.55
CA LYS A 484 26.05 37.51 13.93
C LYS A 484 27.44 36.98 13.57
N SER A 485 28.07 36.24 14.49
CA SER A 485 29.41 35.68 14.27
C SER A 485 29.44 34.72 13.09
N HIS A 486 28.41 33.85 12.98
CA HIS A 486 28.29 32.91 11.87
C HIS A 486 27.98 33.58 10.54
N LEU A 487 27.14 34.62 10.50
CA LEU A 487 26.90 35.36 9.24
C LEU A 487 28.20 35.96 8.68
N ALA A 488 29.06 36.49 9.56
CA ALA A 488 30.37 37.00 9.18
C ALA A 488 31.34 35.90 8.70
N ASP A 489 31.30 34.70 9.30
CA ASP A 489 32.14 33.56 8.88
C ASP A 489 31.86 33.13 7.42
N PHE A 490 30.67 33.41 6.89
CA PHE A 490 30.24 33.03 5.54
C PHE A 490 30.00 34.22 4.60
N ASP A 491 30.43 35.44 4.98
CA ASP A 491 30.23 36.68 4.20
C ASP A 491 28.76 36.96 3.81
N ILE A 492 27.81 36.57 4.68
CA ILE A 492 26.36 36.74 4.44
C ILE A 492 25.90 38.12 4.92
N THR A 493 25.39 38.94 4.00
CA THR A 493 24.93 40.31 4.29
C THR A 493 23.42 40.46 4.48
N TYR A 494 22.64 39.49 4.00
CA TYR A 494 21.19 39.44 4.17
C TYR A 494 20.69 38.00 4.27
N LEU A 495 19.47 37.80 4.72
CA LEU A 495 18.77 36.52 4.63
C LEU A 495 17.39 36.73 4.01
N LEU A 496 16.84 35.69 3.37
CA LEU A 496 15.53 35.72 2.74
C LEU A 496 14.50 35.00 3.62
N THR A 497 13.30 35.58 3.73
CA THR A 497 12.12 34.87 4.26
C THR A 497 11.65 33.81 3.27
N GLN A 498 10.73 32.93 3.69
CA GLN A 498 10.11 31.98 2.77
C GLN A 498 9.37 32.64 1.61
N LYS A 499 8.88 33.88 1.80
CA LYS A 499 8.22 34.68 0.76
C LYS A 499 9.19 35.47 -0.13
N GLY A 500 10.50 35.35 0.12
CA GLY A 500 11.55 36.05 -0.62
C GLY A 500 11.81 37.49 -0.14
N ASP A 501 11.25 37.91 1.01
CA ASP A 501 11.55 39.23 1.57
C ASP A 501 12.98 39.27 2.12
N ILE A 502 13.71 40.35 1.82
CA ILE A 502 15.09 40.55 2.27
C ILE A 502 15.10 41.07 3.71
N ILE A 503 15.77 40.35 4.60
CA ILE A 503 16.06 40.78 5.96
C ILE A 503 17.57 41.06 6.08
N GLU A 504 17.90 42.34 6.21
CA GLU A 504 19.26 42.79 6.52
C GLU A 504 19.59 42.62 8.02
N GLU A 505 20.87 42.74 8.36
CA GLU A 505 21.40 42.53 9.71
C GLU A 505 20.61 43.26 10.81
N ASN A 506 20.21 44.51 10.56
CA ASN A 506 19.47 45.35 11.50
C ASN A 506 18.05 44.85 11.78
N GLY A 507 17.43 44.13 10.83
CA GLY A 507 16.08 43.58 10.94
C GLY A 507 16.02 42.20 11.61
N LEU A 508 17.14 41.48 11.72
CA LEU A 508 17.17 40.15 12.31
C LEU A 508 16.82 40.14 13.80
N SER A 509 17.19 41.19 14.53
CA SER A 509 16.84 41.32 15.95
C SER A 509 15.32 41.42 16.16
N GLU A 510 14.63 42.17 15.30
CA GLU A 510 13.16 42.28 15.33
C GLU A 510 12.50 40.97 14.88
N TRP A 511 13.03 40.32 13.84
CA TRP A 511 12.55 39.02 13.39
C TRP A 511 12.60 37.97 14.50
N ILE A 512 13.73 37.84 15.21
CA ILE A 512 13.91 36.90 16.33
C ILE A 512 12.88 37.14 17.44
N GLN A 513 12.57 38.40 17.76
CA GLN A 513 11.58 38.75 18.79
C GLN A 513 10.14 38.41 18.38
N ASN A 514 9.83 38.47 17.08
CA ASN A 514 8.49 38.20 16.55
C ASN A 514 8.21 36.71 16.25
N THR A 515 9.16 35.80 16.47
CA THR A 515 9.06 34.34 16.19
C THR A 515 8.02 33.58 17.02
N LYS A 516 7.34 34.20 17.99
CA LYS A 516 6.35 33.53 18.85
C LYS A 516 4.90 33.68 18.37
N ASN A 517 4.58 34.74 17.65
CA ASN A 517 3.20 35.10 17.31
C ASN A 517 2.85 34.87 15.83
N ASP A 518 3.85 34.61 15.00
CA ASP A 518 3.74 34.49 13.56
C ASP A 518 4.48 33.21 13.15
N LEU A 519 3.73 32.15 12.87
CA LEU A 519 4.23 30.81 12.59
C LEU A 519 4.09 30.52 11.09
N GLU A 520 5.04 29.76 10.56
CA GLU A 520 5.01 29.19 9.21
C GLU A 520 5.49 27.74 9.24
N ILE A 521 5.22 26.99 8.18
CA ILE A 521 5.79 25.64 8.01
C ILE A 521 7.23 25.81 7.58
N ILE A 522 8.18 25.41 8.42
CA ILE A 522 9.61 25.57 8.14
C ILE A 522 10.29 24.30 7.67
N GLU A 523 9.61 23.15 7.83
CA GLU A 523 10.13 21.85 7.42
C GLU A 523 9.01 20.81 7.30
N TYR A 524 8.99 20.14 6.15
CA TYR A 524 8.31 18.87 5.91
C TYR A 524 9.34 17.73 5.99
N ASP A 525 9.07 16.76 6.84
CA ASP A 525 9.94 15.61 7.11
C ASP A 525 9.12 14.31 7.14
N ASN A 526 9.79 13.18 6.90
CA ASN A 526 9.19 11.84 6.84
C ASN A 526 8.05 11.77 5.82
N LEU A 527 8.40 12.01 4.55
CA LEU A 527 7.47 11.95 3.44
C LEU A 527 7.14 10.50 3.09
N ILE A 528 5.87 10.23 2.85
CA ILE A 528 5.41 8.99 2.24
C ILE A 528 4.62 9.28 0.97
N PRO A 529 4.68 8.42 -0.07
CA PRO A 529 3.88 8.63 -1.26
C PRO A 529 2.39 8.50 -0.93
N LEU A 530 1.54 9.29 -1.59
CA LEU A 530 0.10 9.16 -1.42
C LEU A 530 -0.41 7.82 -1.98
N TYR A 531 0.33 7.23 -2.93
CA TYR A 531 0.15 5.84 -3.31
C TYR A 531 0.13 4.91 -2.09
N ASP A 532 0.94 5.21 -1.07
CA ASP A 532 1.18 4.34 0.05
C ASP A 532 0.09 4.32 1.11
N ILE A 533 -0.83 5.27 1.09
CA ILE A 533 -1.98 5.26 2.01
C ILE A 533 -3.12 4.38 1.50
N LEU A 534 -3.09 3.97 0.23
CA LEU A 534 -4.17 3.19 -0.39
C LEU A 534 -4.32 1.80 0.23
N GLU A 535 -5.54 1.25 0.11
CA GLU A 535 -5.83 -0.10 0.56
C GLU A 535 -5.05 -1.14 -0.28
N ILE A 536 -4.75 -2.30 0.33
CA ILE A 536 -3.93 -3.35 -0.27
C ILE A 536 -4.46 -3.78 -1.65
N GLU A 537 -5.78 -3.88 -1.81
CA GLU A 537 -6.39 -4.27 -3.09
C GLU A 537 -6.24 -3.19 -4.18
N GLN A 538 -6.36 -1.91 -3.82
CA GLN A 538 -6.16 -0.81 -4.76
C GLN A 538 -4.70 -0.75 -5.20
N LYS A 539 -3.76 -0.87 -4.26
CA LYS A 539 -2.32 -0.93 -4.56
C LYS A 539 -1.99 -2.05 -5.55
N LYS A 540 -2.45 -3.28 -5.29
CA LYS A 540 -2.24 -4.42 -6.19
C LYS A 540 -2.73 -4.14 -7.62
N LYS A 541 -3.90 -3.50 -7.77
CA LYS A 541 -4.45 -3.14 -9.08
C LYS A 541 -3.62 -2.06 -9.77
N ILE A 542 -3.17 -1.05 -9.02
CA ILE A 542 -2.31 0.01 -9.53
C ILE A 542 -0.93 -0.54 -9.93
N ASP A 543 -0.29 -1.38 -9.11
CA ASP A 543 0.99 -2.02 -9.43
C ASP A 543 0.92 -2.79 -10.74
N LEU A 544 -0.21 -3.48 -10.97
CA LEU A 544 -0.46 -4.18 -12.22
C LEU A 544 -0.59 -3.24 -13.42
N ILE A 545 -1.16 -2.04 -13.23
CA ILE A 545 -1.27 -0.99 -14.26
C ILE A 545 0.07 -0.33 -14.54
N LEU A 546 0.86 -0.04 -13.49
CA LEU A 546 2.20 0.53 -13.62
C LEU A 546 3.13 -0.39 -14.43
N ASN A 547 2.83 -1.69 -14.47
CA ASN A 547 3.51 -2.68 -15.32
C ASN A 547 5.04 -2.52 -15.29
N LYS A 548 5.63 -2.45 -14.08
CA LYS A 548 7.05 -2.12 -13.87
C LYS A 548 8.04 -3.00 -14.64
N GLN A 549 7.64 -4.23 -14.98
CA GLN A 549 8.45 -5.18 -15.78
C GLN A 549 8.37 -4.93 -17.30
N ASN A 550 7.52 -3.99 -17.73
CA ASN A 550 7.31 -3.63 -19.13
C ASN A 550 6.81 -4.80 -20.01
N ASN A 551 6.00 -5.70 -19.43
CA ASN A 551 5.52 -6.90 -20.12
C ASN A 551 4.32 -6.60 -21.03
N PHE A 552 4.11 -7.43 -22.05
CA PHE A 552 2.88 -7.39 -22.86
C PHE A 552 1.65 -7.74 -22.01
N ARG A 553 0.54 -7.06 -22.27
CA ARG A 553 -0.76 -7.28 -21.61
C ARG A 553 -1.90 -7.20 -22.62
N ILE A 554 -3.07 -7.69 -22.25
CA ILE A 554 -4.30 -7.48 -23.03
C ILE A 554 -4.75 -6.03 -22.84
N ILE A 555 -4.50 -5.19 -23.84
CA ILE A 555 -4.82 -3.76 -23.78
C ILE A 555 -6.27 -3.48 -24.18
N MET A 556 -6.86 -4.29 -25.06
CA MET A 556 -8.24 -4.11 -25.52
C MET A 556 -8.81 -5.42 -26.07
N THR A 557 -10.13 -5.56 -26.06
CA THR A 557 -10.83 -6.71 -26.64
C THR A 557 -12.13 -6.26 -27.29
N GLY A 558 -12.58 -6.97 -28.32
CA GLY A 558 -13.85 -6.65 -28.96
C GLY A 558 -14.38 -7.75 -29.85
N SER A 559 -15.48 -7.45 -30.55
CA SER A 559 -16.08 -8.36 -31.51
C SER A 559 -16.74 -7.61 -32.66
N VAL A 560 -16.62 -8.13 -33.88
CA VAL A 560 -17.23 -7.58 -35.09
C VAL A 560 -18.04 -8.67 -35.81
N ASN A 561 -19.25 -8.32 -36.26
CA ASN A 561 -20.11 -9.24 -37.01
C ASN A 561 -19.64 -9.34 -38.47
N LEU A 562 -19.72 -10.55 -39.04
CA LEU A 562 -19.50 -10.80 -40.46
C LEU A 562 -20.83 -10.56 -41.20
N LYS A 563 -21.13 -9.34 -41.66
CA LYS A 563 -22.37 -9.05 -42.41
C LYS A 563 -22.12 -8.97 -43.92
N ASP A 564 -22.98 -9.65 -44.69
CA ASP A 564 -23.14 -9.60 -46.16
C ASP A 564 -21.93 -9.97 -47.03
N SER A 565 -21.11 -10.93 -46.59
CA SER A 565 -19.96 -11.41 -47.37
C SER A 565 -20.39 -12.31 -48.53
N HIS A 566 -20.25 -11.85 -49.77
CA HIS A 566 -20.50 -12.66 -50.97
C HIS A 566 -19.23 -13.42 -51.46
N SER A 567 -18.11 -13.30 -50.74
CA SER A 567 -16.80 -13.88 -51.09
C SER A 567 -16.21 -14.76 -49.97
N ILE A 568 -15.40 -15.75 -50.38
CA ILE A 568 -14.70 -16.75 -49.53
C ILE A 568 -13.52 -16.12 -48.75
N THR A 569 -13.05 -14.96 -49.20
CA THR A 569 -11.99 -14.15 -48.56
C THR A 569 -12.39 -12.68 -48.59
N GLU A 570 -12.56 -12.07 -47.42
CA GLU A 570 -12.88 -10.64 -47.28
C GLU A 570 -11.95 -9.98 -46.25
N LYS A 571 -11.48 -8.78 -46.60
CA LYS A 571 -10.70 -7.91 -45.71
C LYS A 571 -11.66 -6.93 -45.04
N ILE A 572 -11.76 -7.02 -43.72
CA ILE A 572 -12.64 -6.20 -42.89
C ILE A 572 -11.78 -5.20 -42.13
N VAL A 573 -12.18 -3.93 -42.16
CA VAL A 573 -11.55 -2.87 -41.34
C VAL A 573 -12.30 -2.78 -40.02
N ILE A 574 -11.57 -2.83 -38.92
CA ILE A 574 -12.09 -2.79 -37.56
C ILE A 574 -11.56 -1.52 -36.90
N ASN A 575 -12.47 -0.61 -36.55
CA ASN A 575 -12.14 0.60 -35.81
C ASN A 575 -12.15 0.30 -34.30
N ILE A 576 -11.24 0.94 -33.56
CA ILE A 576 -11.11 0.80 -32.11
C ILE A 576 -11.34 2.13 -31.41
N GLU A 577 -11.91 2.08 -30.22
CA GLU A 577 -12.12 3.24 -29.35
C GLU A 577 -11.83 2.84 -27.90
N PRO A 578 -11.03 3.62 -27.14
CA PRO A 578 -10.32 4.84 -27.57
C PRO A 578 -9.14 4.55 -28.51
N SER A 579 -8.66 5.58 -29.23
CA SER A 579 -7.42 5.48 -30.02
C SER A 579 -6.19 5.30 -29.12
N LEU A 580 -5.19 4.61 -29.65
CA LEU A 580 -3.90 4.36 -29.02
C LEU A 580 -2.90 5.48 -29.30
N ASP A 581 -1.84 5.57 -28.51
CA ASP A 581 -0.79 6.58 -28.69
C ASP A 581 0.18 6.23 -29.83
N ASN A 582 0.35 4.94 -30.13
CA ASN A 582 1.15 4.44 -31.25
C ASN A 582 0.59 3.10 -31.77
N ASN A 583 1.26 2.50 -32.78
CA ASN A 583 0.83 1.26 -33.43
C ASN A 583 1.67 0.01 -33.05
N ASN A 584 2.41 0.05 -31.94
CA ASN A 584 3.19 -1.08 -31.42
C ASN A 584 2.30 -2.06 -30.64
N TYR A 585 1.34 -2.68 -31.34
CA TYR A 585 0.46 -3.68 -30.77
C TYR A 585 0.26 -4.85 -31.73
N GLU A 586 -0.21 -5.96 -31.21
CA GLU A 586 -0.51 -7.16 -31.98
C GLU A 586 -1.93 -7.63 -31.69
N VAL A 587 -2.59 -8.19 -32.71
CA VAL A 587 -3.98 -8.62 -32.62
C VAL A 587 -4.09 -10.11 -32.86
N PHE A 588 -4.82 -10.78 -31.96
CA PHE A 588 -5.17 -12.18 -32.03
C PHE A 588 -6.69 -12.30 -32.02
N GLY A 589 -7.21 -13.39 -32.57
CA GLY A 589 -8.65 -13.54 -32.71
C GLY A 589 -9.08 -14.86 -33.29
N SER A 590 -10.37 -15.14 -33.16
CA SER A 590 -11.01 -16.34 -33.68
C SER A 590 -12.39 -15.99 -34.22
N ILE A 591 -12.90 -16.84 -35.11
CA ILE A 591 -14.28 -16.75 -35.58
C ILE A 591 -15.15 -17.64 -34.70
N VAL A 592 -16.23 -17.07 -34.17
CA VAL A 592 -17.22 -17.78 -33.34
C VAL A 592 -18.60 -17.73 -33.98
N SER A 593 -19.35 -18.80 -33.77
CA SER A 593 -20.76 -18.91 -34.18
C SER A 593 -21.67 -18.05 -33.30
N LYS A 594 -22.95 -17.96 -33.68
CA LYS A 594 -24.04 -17.37 -32.88
C LYS A 594 -24.15 -17.95 -31.47
N ASN A 595 -23.80 -19.23 -31.30
CA ASN A 595 -23.81 -19.93 -30.02
C ASN A 595 -22.50 -19.75 -29.23
N ASN A 596 -21.59 -18.88 -29.70
CA ASN A 596 -20.29 -18.57 -29.10
C ASN A 596 -19.30 -19.74 -29.12
N SER A 597 -19.54 -20.75 -29.95
CA SER A 597 -18.59 -21.83 -30.18
C SER A 597 -17.57 -21.39 -31.23
N LYS A 598 -16.29 -21.66 -30.99
CA LYS A 598 -15.22 -21.50 -31.99
C LYS A 598 -15.53 -22.40 -33.19
N LEU A 599 -15.28 -21.90 -34.39
CA LEU A 599 -15.43 -22.67 -35.63
C LEU A 599 -14.12 -23.40 -35.96
N GLU A 600 -14.20 -24.72 -36.18
CA GLU A 600 -13.10 -25.53 -36.71
C GLU A 600 -12.89 -25.22 -38.21
N ASP A 601 -11.67 -25.37 -38.72
CA ASP A 601 -11.29 -25.12 -40.12
C ASP A 601 -11.57 -23.70 -40.67
N THR A 602 -11.53 -22.70 -39.79
CA THR A 602 -11.56 -21.28 -40.16
C THR A 602 -10.43 -20.53 -39.47
N PHE A 603 -9.77 -19.64 -40.19
CA PHE A 603 -8.74 -18.78 -39.60
C PHE A 603 -8.92 -17.32 -40.02
N VAL A 604 -8.55 -16.44 -39.10
CA VAL A 604 -8.53 -15.00 -39.28
C VAL A 604 -7.09 -14.53 -39.12
N THR A 605 -6.66 -13.69 -40.05
CA THR A 605 -5.33 -13.07 -40.01
C THR A 605 -5.50 -11.57 -39.78
N PHE A 606 -4.66 -11.00 -38.92
CA PHE A 606 -4.71 -9.59 -38.59
C PHE A 606 -3.49 -8.84 -39.13
N GLY A 607 -3.67 -7.58 -39.50
CA GLY A 607 -2.58 -6.72 -39.95
C GLY A 607 -3.06 -5.34 -40.39
N SER A 608 -2.18 -4.54 -41.00
CA SER A 608 -2.42 -3.12 -41.29
C SER A 608 -2.79 -2.34 -40.02
N TYR A 609 -1.85 -2.28 -39.05
CA TYR A 609 -2.05 -1.66 -37.74
C TYR A 609 -1.89 -0.14 -37.80
N GLU A 610 -2.94 0.58 -37.40
CA GLU A 610 -2.99 2.02 -37.20
C GLU A 610 -3.46 2.35 -35.77
N ILE A 611 -3.34 3.59 -35.33
CA ILE A 611 -3.65 4.00 -33.94
C ILE A 611 -5.14 3.87 -33.58
N ASP A 612 -6.03 3.86 -34.57
CA ASP A 612 -7.49 3.86 -34.40
C ASP A 612 -8.19 2.72 -35.14
N LYS A 613 -7.45 1.89 -35.90
CA LYS A 613 -8.01 0.77 -36.66
C LYS A 613 -6.97 -0.29 -37.03
N PHE A 614 -7.47 -1.48 -37.34
CA PHE A 614 -6.69 -2.56 -37.96
C PHE A 614 -7.55 -3.32 -38.97
N SER A 615 -6.94 -4.22 -39.74
CA SER A 615 -7.65 -5.08 -40.66
C SER A 615 -7.62 -6.55 -40.27
N ALA A 616 -8.73 -7.24 -40.51
CA ALA A 616 -8.87 -8.69 -40.36
C ALA A 616 -9.20 -9.30 -41.72
N THR A 617 -8.49 -10.34 -42.12
CA THR A 617 -8.77 -11.10 -43.35
C THR A 617 -9.17 -12.51 -42.97
N THR A 618 -10.38 -12.92 -43.34
CA THR A 618 -10.94 -14.24 -43.04
C THR A 618 -10.77 -15.20 -44.20
N ASN A 619 -10.58 -16.49 -43.90
CA ASN A 619 -10.67 -17.56 -44.88
C ASN A 619 -11.56 -18.67 -44.30
N ILE A 620 -12.73 -18.88 -44.91
CA ILE A 620 -13.75 -19.81 -44.44
C ILE A 620 -13.84 -20.96 -45.44
N SER A 621 -13.60 -22.19 -44.98
CA SER A 621 -13.68 -23.36 -45.85
C SER A 621 -15.13 -23.61 -46.32
N LYS A 622 -15.30 -24.02 -47.59
CA LYS A 622 -16.62 -24.20 -48.24
C LYS A 622 -17.49 -25.32 -47.62
N ASN A 623 -16.96 -26.10 -46.69
CA ASN A 623 -17.62 -27.31 -46.16
C ASN A 623 -18.40 -27.08 -44.86
N ILE A 624 -18.51 -25.84 -44.37
CA ILE A 624 -19.17 -25.54 -43.09
C ILE A 624 -20.66 -25.27 -43.33
N ASN A 625 -21.51 -26.10 -42.72
CA ASN A 625 -22.98 -26.06 -42.82
C ASN A 625 -23.63 -24.89 -42.01
N ILE A 626 -22.91 -23.78 -41.81
CA ILE A 626 -23.29 -22.68 -40.91
C ILE A 626 -23.44 -21.40 -41.73
N SER A 627 -24.52 -20.63 -41.49
CA SER A 627 -24.70 -19.32 -42.12
C SER A 627 -23.60 -18.35 -41.67
N ILE A 628 -22.77 -17.90 -42.61
CA ILE A 628 -21.68 -16.95 -42.37
C ILE A 628 -22.21 -15.62 -41.78
N GLU A 629 -23.44 -15.24 -42.14
CA GLU A 629 -24.14 -14.04 -41.63
C GLU A 629 -24.40 -14.06 -40.12
N GLU A 630 -24.34 -15.25 -39.49
CA GLU A 630 -24.51 -15.41 -38.05
C GLU A 630 -23.19 -15.54 -37.27
N CYS A 631 -22.06 -15.38 -37.95
CA CYS A 631 -20.73 -15.50 -37.37
C CYS A 631 -20.12 -14.13 -37.01
N ARG A 632 -19.22 -14.13 -36.04
CA ARG A 632 -18.50 -12.93 -35.61
C ARG A 632 -17.04 -13.22 -35.33
N ILE A 633 -16.19 -12.25 -35.62
CA ILE A 633 -14.79 -12.27 -35.21
C ILE A 633 -14.74 -11.73 -33.79
N ILE A 634 -14.21 -12.51 -32.87
CA ILE A 634 -13.74 -12.02 -31.57
C ILE A 634 -12.25 -11.74 -31.67
N TRP A 635 -11.80 -10.65 -31.05
CA TRP A 635 -10.40 -10.24 -31.10
C TRP A 635 -9.93 -9.72 -29.75
N MET A 636 -8.64 -9.92 -29.49
CA MET A 636 -7.89 -9.37 -28.39
C MET A 636 -6.68 -8.65 -28.95
N MET A 637 -6.37 -7.52 -28.37
CA MET A 637 -5.21 -6.72 -28.70
C MET A 637 -4.25 -6.80 -27.53
N ILE A 638 -2.99 -7.12 -27.83
CA ILE A 638 -1.92 -7.17 -26.86
C ILE A 638 -0.90 -6.07 -27.16
N GLY A 639 -0.31 -5.51 -26.11
CA GLY A 639 0.69 -4.45 -26.22
C GLY A 639 1.20 -4.07 -24.84
N ASN A 640 2.11 -3.11 -24.79
CA ASN A 640 2.59 -2.56 -23.55
C ASN A 640 1.68 -1.41 -23.07
N PRO A 641 0.98 -1.55 -21.93
CA PRO A 641 0.09 -0.50 -21.40
C PRO A 641 0.78 0.86 -21.22
N SER A 642 2.05 0.88 -20.82
CA SER A 642 2.79 2.11 -20.54
C SER A 642 3.15 2.90 -21.81
N GLU A 643 3.22 2.22 -22.96
CA GLU A 643 3.48 2.85 -24.26
C GLU A 643 2.21 3.27 -25.00
N LEU A 644 1.11 2.56 -24.75
CA LEU A 644 -0.15 2.73 -25.50
C LEU A 644 -1.21 3.51 -24.73
N SER A 645 -0.96 3.78 -23.44
CA SER A 645 -1.85 4.43 -22.47
C SER A 645 -3.21 3.75 -22.25
N VAL A 646 -3.48 2.64 -22.94
CA VAL A 646 -4.75 1.91 -22.88
C VAL A 646 -4.55 0.56 -22.20
N PHE A 647 -5.42 0.21 -21.25
CA PHE A 647 -5.37 -1.07 -20.56
C PHE A 647 -6.76 -1.56 -20.13
N CYS A 648 -7.24 -2.65 -20.73
CA CYS A 648 -8.59 -3.18 -20.56
C CYS A 648 -8.90 -3.66 -19.13
N PRO A 649 -9.80 -2.99 -18.37
CA PRO A 649 -10.06 -3.31 -16.95
C PRO A 649 -10.54 -4.75 -16.71
N LYS A 650 -11.25 -5.35 -17.68
CA LYS A 650 -11.86 -6.68 -17.52
C LYS A 650 -10.89 -7.84 -17.72
N ASN A 651 -9.69 -7.59 -18.26
CA ASN A 651 -8.74 -8.64 -18.65
C ASN A 651 -7.32 -8.39 -18.13
N ARG A 652 -7.11 -7.41 -17.24
CA ARG A 652 -5.76 -6.98 -16.81
C ARG A 652 -4.98 -8.06 -16.04
N GLU A 653 -5.70 -8.90 -15.30
CA GLU A 653 -5.11 -9.97 -14.48
C GLU A 653 -4.58 -11.14 -15.34
N ILE A 654 -4.96 -11.21 -16.62
CA ILE A 654 -4.47 -12.23 -17.54
C ILE A 654 -3.04 -11.90 -17.92
N GLN A 655 -2.13 -12.83 -17.63
CA GLN A 655 -0.75 -12.74 -18.06
C GLN A 655 -0.65 -13.14 -19.54
N VAL A 656 0.18 -12.41 -20.26
CA VAL A 656 0.38 -12.57 -21.69
C VAL A 656 1.88 -12.73 -21.94
N ASP A 657 2.25 -13.83 -22.60
CA ASP A 657 3.55 -13.92 -23.23
C ASP A 657 3.37 -14.03 -24.73
N TYR A 658 4.27 -13.38 -25.45
CA TYR A 658 4.22 -13.24 -26.89
C TYR A 658 5.58 -13.58 -27.48
N ILE A 659 5.56 -14.40 -28.52
CA ILE A 659 6.71 -14.62 -29.38
C ILE A 659 6.27 -14.54 -30.84
N LYS A 660 7.10 -13.90 -31.65
CA LYS A 660 6.95 -13.85 -33.10
C LYS A 660 8.20 -14.43 -33.74
N GLU A 661 8.02 -15.46 -34.56
CA GLU A 661 9.10 -16.20 -35.17
C GLU A 661 8.91 -16.28 -36.70
N SER A 662 10.02 -16.25 -37.43
CA SER A 662 10.02 -16.42 -38.89
C SER A 662 10.32 -17.87 -39.24
N ILE A 663 9.35 -18.56 -39.85
CA ILE A 663 9.44 -19.95 -40.23
C ILE A 663 9.76 -20.05 -41.73
N THR A 664 10.87 -20.69 -42.07
CA THR A 664 11.19 -21.04 -43.46
C THR A 664 10.47 -22.32 -43.87
N LEU A 665 9.51 -22.19 -44.79
CA LEU A 665 8.71 -23.32 -45.24
C LEU A 665 9.52 -24.28 -46.12
N GLN A 666 9.32 -25.57 -45.91
CA GLN A 666 9.96 -26.64 -46.68
C GLN A 666 8.92 -27.42 -47.50
N ARG A 667 9.26 -27.77 -48.75
CA ARG A 667 8.34 -28.37 -49.73
C ARG A 667 7.64 -29.65 -49.28
N ASN A 668 8.28 -30.44 -48.40
CA ASN A 668 7.75 -31.72 -47.91
C ASN A 668 7.57 -31.74 -46.38
N ASN A 669 7.65 -30.59 -45.71
CA ASN A 669 7.40 -30.51 -44.27
C ASN A 669 6.23 -29.56 -44.02
N SER A 670 5.21 -30.07 -43.34
CA SER A 670 4.08 -29.28 -42.90
C SER A 670 4.11 -29.07 -41.38
N SER A 671 4.93 -29.83 -40.64
CA SER A 671 5.03 -29.75 -39.18
C SER A 671 6.20 -28.87 -38.74
N TYR A 672 5.89 -27.90 -37.89
CA TYR A 672 6.83 -26.92 -37.36
C TYR A 672 6.65 -26.81 -35.84
N SER A 673 7.70 -26.41 -35.13
CA SER A 673 7.66 -26.08 -33.71
C SER A 673 8.09 -24.63 -33.51
N ILE A 674 7.47 -23.96 -32.54
CA ILE A 674 7.84 -22.62 -32.09
C ILE A 674 8.19 -22.74 -30.61
N LYS A 675 9.37 -22.26 -30.24
CA LYS A 675 9.82 -22.28 -28.84
C LYS A 675 9.22 -21.10 -28.09
N THR A 676 8.60 -21.35 -26.94
CA THR A 676 8.05 -20.29 -26.09
C THR A 676 9.14 -19.66 -25.21
N SER A 677 8.97 -18.38 -24.86
CA SER A 677 9.87 -17.65 -23.96
C SER A 677 9.84 -18.15 -22.52
N HIS A 678 8.77 -18.84 -22.13
CA HIS A 678 8.56 -19.41 -20.80
C HIS A 678 8.09 -20.86 -20.87
N LYS A 679 8.06 -21.54 -19.72
CA LYS A 679 7.54 -22.90 -19.59
C LYS A 679 6.02 -22.89 -19.72
N LEU A 680 5.48 -23.76 -20.57
CA LEU A 680 4.06 -24.02 -20.71
C LEU A 680 3.58 -24.97 -19.62
N SER A 681 2.32 -24.80 -19.21
CA SER A 681 1.64 -25.67 -18.26
C SER A 681 0.22 -25.93 -18.71
N GLN A 682 -0.36 -27.03 -18.22
CA GLN A 682 -1.76 -27.35 -18.45
C GLN A 682 -2.67 -26.20 -17.97
N GLY A 683 -3.72 -25.91 -18.73
CA GLY A 683 -4.68 -24.83 -18.46
C GLY A 683 -4.42 -23.52 -19.21
N TYR A 684 -3.24 -23.36 -19.80
CA TYR A 684 -2.92 -22.17 -20.61
C TYR A 684 -3.79 -22.15 -21.88
N ASP A 685 -4.12 -20.96 -22.39
CA ASP A 685 -4.78 -20.78 -23.69
C ASP A 685 -3.77 -20.19 -24.69
N ILE A 686 -3.64 -20.81 -25.86
CA ILE A 686 -2.70 -20.38 -26.91
C ILE A 686 -3.45 -19.83 -28.09
N SER A 687 -3.20 -18.56 -28.41
CA SER A 687 -3.68 -17.92 -29.63
C SER A 687 -2.56 -17.80 -30.66
N LEU A 688 -2.92 -18.00 -31.93
CA LEU A 688 -1.99 -17.97 -33.06
C LEU A 688 -2.41 -16.87 -34.03
N ASN A 689 -1.44 -16.16 -34.59
CA ASN A 689 -1.66 -15.26 -35.71
C ASN A 689 -0.62 -15.52 -36.81
N CYS A 690 -1.06 -15.50 -38.06
CA CYS A 690 -0.21 -15.65 -39.23
C CYS A 690 -0.30 -14.38 -40.07
N PHE A 691 0.84 -13.77 -40.41
CA PHE A 691 0.85 -12.53 -41.20
C PHE A 691 0.73 -12.77 -42.72
N LYS A 692 0.42 -14.01 -43.11
CA LYS A 692 0.10 -14.42 -44.47
C LYS A 692 -1.18 -15.27 -44.47
N PRO A 693 -1.98 -15.27 -45.55
CA PRO A 693 -3.18 -16.08 -45.64
C PRO A 693 -2.83 -17.57 -45.85
N MET A 694 -2.35 -18.22 -44.78
CA MET A 694 -2.00 -19.64 -44.73
C MET A 694 -2.77 -20.33 -43.63
N ASN A 695 -3.12 -21.60 -43.84
CA ASN A 695 -3.79 -22.39 -42.82
C ASN A 695 -2.75 -22.84 -41.78
N ILE A 696 -2.94 -22.44 -40.53
CA ILE A 696 -2.13 -22.89 -39.39
C ILE A 696 -3.03 -23.65 -38.43
N GLU A 697 -2.66 -24.89 -38.18
CA GLU A 697 -3.37 -25.78 -37.27
C GLU A 697 -2.48 -26.08 -36.06
N PHE A 698 -3.00 -25.88 -34.85
CA PHE A 698 -2.34 -26.32 -33.63
C PHE A 698 -2.42 -27.85 -33.51
N THR A 699 -1.26 -28.50 -33.35
CA THR A 699 -1.16 -29.97 -33.30
C THR A 699 -0.78 -30.51 -31.92
N GLY A 700 -0.19 -29.70 -31.06
CA GLY A 700 0.14 -30.09 -29.69
C GLY A 700 1.12 -29.12 -29.02
N TRP A 701 1.48 -29.43 -27.78
CA TRP A 701 2.42 -28.62 -26.99
C TRP A 701 3.34 -29.51 -26.14
N SER A 702 4.50 -28.97 -25.77
CA SER A 702 5.42 -29.54 -24.79
C SER A 702 5.81 -28.49 -23.75
N ARG A 703 6.76 -28.81 -22.86
CA ARG A 703 7.19 -27.91 -21.79
C ARG A 703 7.59 -26.52 -22.28
N ASN A 704 8.20 -26.39 -23.46
CA ASN A 704 8.66 -25.09 -23.98
C ASN A 704 8.34 -24.89 -25.47
N CYS A 705 7.51 -25.73 -26.09
CA CYS A 705 7.24 -25.64 -27.52
C CYS A 705 5.76 -25.76 -27.83
N VAL A 706 5.36 -25.05 -28.90
CA VAL A 706 4.06 -25.18 -29.55
C VAL A 706 4.27 -25.83 -30.91
N TYR A 707 3.54 -26.90 -31.20
CA TYR A 707 3.64 -27.63 -32.46
C TYR A 707 2.50 -27.28 -33.39
N LEU A 708 2.84 -26.91 -34.62
CA LEU A 708 1.93 -26.37 -35.61
C LEU A 708 2.05 -27.14 -36.93
N ASN A 709 0.94 -27.23 -37.65
CA ASN A 709 0.88 -27.70 -39.03
C ASN A 709 0.54 -26.50 -39.93
N ILE A 710 1.42 -26.17 -40.86
CA ILE A 710 1.24 -25.06 -41.79
C ILE A 710 1.00 -25.63 -43.19
N SER A 711 -0.19 -25.39 -43.74
CA SER A 711 -0.57 -25.87 -45.07
C SER A 711 -1.05 -24.74 -45.98
N ASN A 712 -0.51 -24.69 -47.20
CA ASN A 712 -1.06 -23.91 -48.30
C ASN A 712 -0.68 -24.56 -49.64
N THR A 713 -1.67 -24.74 -50.52
CA THR A 713 -1.53 -25.41 -51.83
C THR A 713 -0.98 -24.51 -52.94
N ASN A 714 -0.84 -23.19 -52.72
CA ASN A 714 -0.52 -22.21 -53.76
C ASN A 714 0.89 -21.58 -53.67
N ILE A 715 1.82 -22.18 -52.93
CA ILE A 715 3.17 -21.65 -52.78
C ILE A 715 4.07 -22.13 -53.92
N ASP A 716 4.54 -21.21 -54.77
CA ASP A 716 5.52 -21.50 -55.81
C ASP A 716 6.95 -21.54 -55.23
N PHE A 717 7.50 -22.74 -55.05
CA PHE A 717 8.84 -22.97 -54.52
C PHE A 717 9.98 -22.73 -55.53
N ASN A 718 9.69 -22.24 -56.74
CA ASN A 718 10.68 -22.24 -57.84
C ASN A 718 11.72 -21.11 -57.81
N TYR A 719 11.57 -20.08 -56.96
CA TYR A 719 12.49 -18.92 -56.98
C TYR A 719 13.01 -18.44 -55.62
N VAL A 720 12.33 -18.70 -54.49
CA VAL A 720 12.79 -18.39 -53.11
C VAL A 720 12.12 -19.36 -52.12
N GLN A 721 12.83 -19.79 -51.07
CA GLN A 721 12.24 -20.53 -49.95
C GLN A 721 11.32 -19.57 -49.15
N PRO A 722 10.00 -19.82 -49.08
CA PRO A 722 9.07 -18.83 -48.53
C PRO A 722 9.15 -18.80 -47.01
N ASN A 723 9.43 -17.63 -46.44
CA ASN A 723 9.35 -17.39 -45.00
C ASN A 723 7.95 -16.88 -44.61
N VAL A 724 7.46 -17.33 -43.46
CA VAL A 724 6.17 -16.92 -42.87
C VAL A 724 6.42 -16.48 -41.44
N GLU A 725 5.91 -15.32 -41.09
CA GLU A 725 5.90 -14.89 -39.69
C GLU A 725 4.68 -15.49 -38.99
N VAL A 726 4.94 -16.16 -37.88
CA VAL A 726 3.90 -16.73 -37.01
C VAL A 726 4.11 -16.16 -35.62
N ALA A 727 3.05 -15.60 -35.06
CA ALA A 727 3.03 -15.15 -33.68
C ALA A 727 2.25 -16.15 -32.81
N VAL A 728 2.83 -16.47 -31.67
CA VAL A 728 2.24 -17.31 -30.63
C VAL A 728 2.05 -16.44 -29.40
N CYS A 729 0.81 -16.37 -28.93
CA CYS A 729 0.43 -15.68 -27.70
C CYS A 729 -0.10 -16.71 -26.71
N THR A 730 0.51 -16.76 -25.53
CA THR A 730 0.10 -17.63 -24.43
C THR A 730 -0.60 -16.79 -23.37
N LEU A 731 -1.72 -17.30 -22.89
CA LEU A 731 -2.56 -16.65 -21.88
C LEU A 731 -2.69 -17.56 -20.67
N HIS A 732 -2.40 -17.00 -19.50
CA HIS A 732 -2.59 -17.71 -18.24
C HIS A 732 -3.00 -16.78 -17.11
N SER A 733 -3.59 -17.36 -16.07
CA SER A 733 -3.96 -16.63 -14.86
C SER A 733 -3.76 -17.51 -13.63
N ASP A 734 -3.44 -16.88 -12.51
CA ASP A 734 -3.21 -17.57 -11.23
C ASP A 734 -4.48 -18.27 -10.71
N LEU A 735 -5.66 -17.83 -11.18
CA LEU A 735 -6.97 -18.40 -10.86
C LEU A 735 -7.38 -19.57 -11.78
N GLY A 736 -6.51 -19.97 -12.72
CA GLY A 736 -6.75 -21.09 -13.64
C GLY A 736 -7.79 -20.83 -14.74
N ASN A 737 -8.31 -19.60 -14.86
CA ASN A 737 -9.24 -19.21 -15.91
C ASN A 737 -8.56 -18.29 -16.91
N SER A 738 -8.21 -18.81 -18.08
CA SER A 738 -7.62 -18.08 -19.21
C SER A 738 -8.67 -17.45 -20.14
N LYS A 739 -9.96 -17.54 -19.81
CA LYS A 739 -11.03 -16.99 -20.64
C LYS A 739 -11.00 -15.47 -20.64
N ILE A 740 -11.02 -14.90 -21.84
CA ILE A 740 -11.06 -13.46 -22.07
C ILE A 740 -12.50 -12.96 -21.98
N ASN A 741 -12.73 -11.95 -21.17
CA ASN A 741 -14.00 -11.26 -21.10
C ASN A 741 -14.16 -10.29 -22.28
N ILE A 742 -15.11 -10.59 -23.16
CA ILE A 742 -15.52 -9.71 -24.25
C ILE A 742 -17.01 -9.40 -24.06
N ASN A 743 -17.35 -8.13 -23.85
CA ASN A 743 -18.72 -7.67 -23.63
C ASN A 743 -19.48 -8.45 -22.53
N GLY A 744 -18.80 -8.79 -21.43
CA GLY A 744 -19.38 -9.49 -20.28
C GLY A 744 -19.47 -11.02 -20.42
N LYS A 745 -18.96 -11.59 -21.51
CA LYS A 745 -18.93 -13.04 -21.76
C LYS A 745 -17.49 -13.53 -21.85
N GLY A 746 -17.20 -14.69 -21.27
CA GLY A 746 -15.87 -15.32 -21.33
C GLY A 746 -15.69 -16.17 -22.58
N TYR A 747 -14.60 -15.95 -23.32
CA TYR A 747 -14.24 -16.72 -24.53
C TYR A 747 -12.87 -17.35 -24.37
N THR A 748 -12.70 -18.55 -24.94
CA THR A 748 -11.39 -19.13 -25.23
C THR A 748 -10.95 -18.60 -26.59
N MET A 749 -9.77 -18.01 -26.65
CA MET A 749 -9.33 -17.28 -27.85
C MET A 749 -8.66 -18.19 -28.87
N GLY A 750 -7.98 -19.24 -28.40
CA GLY A 750 -7.28 -20.16 -29.28
C GLY A 750 -7.46 -21.61 -28.86
N TYR A 751 -6.43 -22.22 -28.28
CA TYR A 751 -6.36 -23.64 -27.95
C TYR A 751 -5.96 -23.82 -26.49
N ASN A 752 -6.77 -24.56 -25.72
CA ASN A 752 -6.46 -24.87 -24.34
C ASN A 752 -5.42 -26.01 -24.25
N LEU A 753 -4.41 -25.81 -23.42
CA LEU A 753 -3.38 -26.81 -23.16
C LEU A 753 -3.89 -27.84 -22.16
N THR A 754 -3.99 -29.09 -22.62
CA THR A 754 -4.50 -30.23 -21.86
C THR A 754 -3.51 -31.39 -21.94
N GLU A 755 -3.67 -32.42 -21.10
CA GLU A 755 -2.86 -33.64 -21.24
C GLU A 755 -3.08 -34.33 -22.59
N ASN A 756 -4.28 -34.22 -23.18
CA ASN A 756 -4.62 -34.89 -24.44
C ASN A 756 -3.85 -34.35 -25.66
N ASN A 757 -3.44 -33.08 -25.62
CA ASN A 757 -2.64 -32.45 -26.66
C ASN A 757 -1.19 -32.18 -26.21
N TYR A 758 -0.79 -32.75 -25.05
CA TYR A 758 0.59 -32.75 -24.60
C TYR A 758 1.38 -33.81 -25.36
N ILE A 759 2.50 -33.38 -25.93
CA ILE A 759 3.45 -34.23 -26.63
C ILE A 759 4.61 -34.46 -25.66
N GLU A 760 4.73 -35.68 -25.14
CA GLU A 760 5.86 -36.06 -24.28
C GLU A 760 7.18 -35.85 -25.05
N GLU A 761 7.98 -34.87 -24.62
CA GLU A 761 9.35 -34.62 -25.08
C GLU A 761 10.30 -35.72 -24.55
N PRO A 762 10.42 -36.87 -25.23
CA PRO A 762 11.77 -37.38 -25.49
C PRO A 762 11.99 -38.17 -26.80
N GLN A 763 11.01 -38.38 -27.69
CA GLN A 763 11.21 -39.37 -28.78
C GLN A 763 11.59 -38.82 -30.16
N LEU A 764 11.17 -37.61 -30.55
CA LEU A 764 11.46 -37.13 -31.91
C LEU A 764 12.84 -36.46 -32.05
N GLU A 765 13.38 -35.87 -30.97
CA GLU A 765 14.62 -35.09 -31.02
C GLU A 765 15.85 -35.79 -30.44
N GLN A 766 15.69 -36.73 -29.48
CA GLN A 766 16.76 -37.68 -29.11
C GLN A 766 17.18 -38.57 -30.29
N ALA A 767 16.31 -38.72 -31.29
CA ALA A 767 16.59 -39.48 -32.50
C ALA A 767 17.78 -38.92 -33.28
N ASN A 768 17.99 -37.60 -33.32
CA ASN A 768 19.08 -36.99 -34.11
C ASN A 768 20.45 -37.24 -33.49
N ILE A 769 20.61 -37.08 -32.17
CA ILE A 769 21.86 -37.38 -31.46
C ILE A 769 22.13 -38.89 -31.48
N ARG A 770 21.12 -39.71 -31.11
CA ARG A 770 21.28 -41.17 -31.10
C ARG A 770 21.62 -41.70 -32.49
N LYS A 771 21.00 -41.16 -33.54
CA LYS A 771 21.34 -41.46 -34.93
C LYS A 771 22.74 -41.01 -35.30
N TYR A 772 23.19 -39.83 -34.87
CA TYR A 772 24.55 -39.36 -35.12
C TYR A 772 25.60 -40.26 -34.46
N ILE A 773 25.44 -40.54 -33.15
CA ILE A 773 26.35 -41.39 -32.38
C ILE A 773 26.33 -42.83 -32.90
N ASN A 774 25.15 -43.45 -33.07
CA ASN A 774 25.06 -44.85 -33.53
C ASN A 774 25.46 -45.02 -35.01
N LYS A 775 25.40 -43.96 -35.83
CA LYS A 775 25.93 -44.01 -37.21
C LYS A 775 27.46 -44.08 -37.20
N ARG A 776 28.12 -43.40 -36.26
CA ARG A 776 29.59 -43.30 -36.20
C ARG A 776 30.22 -44.40 -35.32
N TYR A 777 29.52 -44.78 -34.26
CA TYR A 777 29.92 -45.81 -33.29
C TYR A 777 28.74 -46.78 -33.08
N PRO A 778 28.52 -47.73 -34.01
CA PRO A 778 27.33 -48.57 -34.01
C PRO A 778 27.28 -49.58 -32.87
N THR A 779 28.45 -50.03 -32.38
CA THR A 779 28.53 -51.01 -31.31
C THR A 779 29.12 -50.40 -30.03
N LYS A 780 28.78 -51.00 -28.88
CA LYS A 780 29.37 -50.64 -27.59
C LYS A 780 30.90 -50.77 -27.60
N SER A 781 31.45 -51.79 -28.26
CA SER A 781 32.90 -51.97 -28.37
C SER A 781 33.58 -50.85 -29.16
N ASP A 782 32.91 -50.25 -30.13
CA ASP A 782 33.44 -49.10 -30.87
C ASP A 782 33.54 -47.89 -29.94
N LYS A 783 32.50 -47.63 -29.14
CA LYS A 783 32.46 -46.51 -28.18
C LYS A 783 33.49 -46.66 -27.06
N GLU A 784 33.73 -47.89 -26.57
CA GLU A 784 34.70 -48.16 -25.52
C GLU A 784 36.16 -47.99 -25.96
N LYS A 785 36.46 -48.03 -27.27
CA LYS A 785 37.84 -47.84 -27.79
C LYS A 785 38.23 -46.37 -27.96
N GLU A 786 37.25 -45.48 -28.00
CA GLU A 786 37.49 -44.06 -28.23
C GLU A 786 38.02 -43.39 -26.98
N ASN A 787 39.22 -42.82 -27.08
CA ASN A 787 39.82 -41.96 -26.07
C ASN A 787 39.61 -40.46 -26.37
N ARG A 788 39.21 -40.11 -27.59
CA ARG A 788 38.97 -38.73 -28.01
C ARG A 788 37.71 -38.60 -28.85
N LEU A 789 36.72 -37.84 -28.37
CA LEU A 789 35.45 -37.63 -29.06
C LEU A 789 35.26 -36.14 -29.40
N ILE A 790 35.14 -35.84 -30.69
CA ILE A 790 34.89 -34.48 -31.20
C ILE A 790 33.57 -34.45 -31.96
N ILE A 791 32.63 -33.65 -31.46
CA ILE A 791 31.29 -33.43 -32.04
C ILE A 791 30.94 -31.94 -32.12
N ASP A 792 31.94 -31.08 -32.30
CA ASP A 792 31.78 -29.63 -32.37
C ASP A 792 30.87 -29.18 -33.54
N ASN A 793 30.13 -28.08 -33.39
CA ASN A 793 29.41 -27.42 -34.49
C ASN A 793 28.59 -28.39 -35.37
N LYS A 794 27.83 -29.29 -34.74
CA LYS A 794 26.98 -30.29 -35.42
C LYS A 794 25.50 -29.95 -35.34
N ASN A 795 25.14 -28.82 -34.72
CA ASN A 795 23.78 -28.40 -34.45
C ASN A 795 22.99 -29.50 -33.71
N LEU A 796 23.66 -30.19 -32.79
CA LEU A 796 23.05 -31.19 -31.92
C LEU A 796 22.46 -30.50 -30.69
N GLU A 797 21.32 -30.96 -30.20
CA GLU A 797 20.53 -30.30 -29.14
C GLU A 797 20.18 -31.29 -28.04
N PHE A 798 19.74 -30.83 -26.86
CA PHE A 798 19.27 -31.65 -25.73
C PHE A 798 20.35 -32.41 -24.95
N HIS A 799 20.01 -33.63 -24.48
CA HIS A 799 20.82 -34.45 -23.59
C HIS A 799 21.74 -35.38 -24.38
N LEU A 800 23.02 -35.37 -24.05
CA LEU A 800 23.99 -36.34 -24.57
C LEU A 800 24.42 -37.31 -23.47
N ASP A 801 24.19 -38.59 -23.69
CA ASP A 801 24.64 -39.68 -22.83
C ASP A 801 25.96 -40.27 -23.36
N LEU A 802 27.03 -40.17 -22.57
CA LEU A 802 28.36 -40.71 -22.87
C LEU A 802 28.75 -41.89 -21.97
N SER A 803 27.77 -42.52 -21.31
CA SER A 803 28.01 -43.63 -20.36
C SER A 803 28.72 -44.85 -20.98
N GLU A 804 28.63 -45.03 -22.29
CA GLU A 804 29.30 -46.11 -23.03
C GLU A 804 30.74 -45.77 -23.47
N PHE A 805 31.18 -44.50 -23.38
CA PHE A 805 32.53 -44.05 -23.75
C PHE A 805 33.49 -44.11 -22.56
N VAL A 806 33.58 -45.26 -21.89
CA VAL A 806 34.22 -45.40 -20.57
C VAL A 806 35.73 -45.05 -20.51
N ASN A 807 36.43 -45.09 -21.66
CA ASN A 807 37.86 -44.80 -21.77
C ASN A 807 38.15 -43.39 -22.34
N LEU A 808 37.14 -42.51 -22.40
CA LEU A 808 37.28 -41.17 -22.96
C LEU A 808 38.22 -40.30 -22.11
N GLU A 809 39.24 -39.73 -22.74
CA GLU A 809 40.23 -38.82 -22.16
C GLU A 809 40.02 -37.38 -22.60
N GLU A 810 39.55 -37.15 -23.84
CA GLU A 810 39.28 -35.80 -24.37
C GLU A 810 37.90 -35.75 -25.02
N PHE A 811 37.10 -34.74 -24.64
CA PHE A 811 35.76 -34.54 -25.18
C PHE A 811 35.51 -33.10 -25.63
N ILE A 812 35.27 -32.90 -26.93
CA ILE A 812 34.99 -31.58 -27.51
C ILE A 812 33.59 -31.60 -28.15
N CYS A 813 32.68 -30.79 -27.63
CA CYS A 813 31.29 -30.67 -28.09
C CYS A 813 30.82 -29.22 -28.22
N SER A 814 31.75 -28.29 -28.39
CA SER A 814 31.45 -26.86 -28.49
C SER A 814 30.57 -26.51 -29.69
N ARG A 815 29.89 -25.37 -29.63
CA ARG A 815 28.99 -24.86 -30.70
C ARG A 815 27.83 -25.81 -31.04
N ASN A 816 27.20 -26.35 -30.02
CA ASN A 816 25.97 -27.12 -30.16
C ASN A 816 24.87 -26.44 -29.34
N GLN A 817 23.77 -27.15 -29.10
CA GLN A 817 22.60 -26.68 -28.38
C GLN A 817 22.28 -27.63 -27.22
N PHE A 818 23.30 -28.31 -26.67
CA PHE A 818 23.11 -29.27 -25.59
C PHE A 818 22.63 -28.56 -24.32
N THR A 819 21.65 -29.16 -23.65
CA THR A 819 21.10 -28.67 -22.37
C THR A 819 21.61 -29.47 -21.18
N SER A 820 22.13 -30.69 -21.41
CA SER A 820 22.76 -31.51 -20.38
C SER A 820 23.71 -32.56 -20.98
N LEU A 821 24.70 -32.98 -20.19
CA LEU A 821 25.66 -34.03 -20.53
C LEU A 821 25.69 -35.07 -19.40
N ASP A 822 25.56 -36.37 -19.71
CA ASP A 822 25.90 -37.44 -18.78
C ASP A 822 27.31 -37.96 -19.09
N ILE A 823 28.25 -37.55 -18.25
CA ILE A 823 29.66 -37.96 -18.26
C ILE A 823 30.05 -38.75 -17.01
N SER A 824 29.06 -39.28 -16.28
CA SER A 824 29.26 -39.91 -14.97
C SER A 824 30.14 -41.16 -15.00
N LYS A 825 30.31 -41.78 -16.17
CA LYS A 825 31.14 -42.99 -16.37
C LYS A 825 32.52 -42.71 -16.95
N ASN A 826 32.81 -41.49 -17.40
CA ASN A 826 34.04 -41.14 -18.11
C ASN A 826 35.16 -40.77 -17.13
N LYS A 827 35.54 -41.72 -16.27
CA LYS A 827 36.51 -41.48 -15.17
C LYS A 827 37.91 -41.10 -15.64
N GLN A 828 38.23 -41.40 -16.91
CA GLN A 828 39.52 -41.10 -17.52
C GLN A 828 39.59 -39.71 -18.15
N LEU A 829 38.50 -38.93 -18.13
CA LEU A 829 38.43 -37.63 -18.79
C LEU A 829 39.47 -36.66 -18.22
N ILE A 830 40.31 -36.12 -19.10
CA ILE A 830 41.39 -35.17 -18.84
C ILE A 830 40.99 -33.77 -19.31
N GLU A 831 40.28 -33.67 -20.44
CA GLU A 831 39.90 -32.40 -21.04
C GLU A 831 38.45 -32.45 -21.55
N ILE A 832 37.72 -31.36 -21.27
CA ILE A 832 36.38 -31.13 -21.81
C ILE A 832 36.24 -29.71 -22.36
N ASP A 833 35.79 -29.59 -23.60
CA ASP A 833 35.29 -28.35 -24.18
C ASP A 833 33.80 -28.51 -24.53
N CYS A 834 32.96 -27.88 -23.72
CA CYS A 834 31.52 -27.79 -23.94
C CYS A 834 31.05 -26.34 -24.14
N SER A 835 31.95 -25.46 -24.56
CA SER A 835 31.65 -24.03 -24.78
C SER A 835 30.55 -23.79 -25.84
N GLN A 836 29.85 -22.67 -25.74
CA GLN A 836 28.80 -22.27 -26.69
C GLN A 836 27.71 -23.36 -26.84
N ASN A 837 27.12 -23.74 -25.70
CA ASN A 837 25.96 -24.64 -25.58
C ASN A 837 24.89 -23.98 -24.69
N LYS A 838 23.88 -24.75 -24.25
CA LYS A 838 22.79 -24.29 -23.37
C LYS A 838 22.79 -25.06 -22.04
N LEU A 839 23.96 -25.46 -21.55
CA LEU A 839 24.09 -26.23 -20.31
C LEU A 839 23.73 -25.38 -19.10
N VAL A 840 22.90 -25.90 -18.21
CA VAL A 840 22.51 -25.23 -16.95
C VAL A 840 23.33 -25.70 -15.75
N SER A 841 23.79 -26.95 -15.80
CA SER A 841 24.71 -27.53 -14.80
C SER A 841 25.71 -28.45 -15.49
N LEU A 842 26.87 -28.62 -14.86
CA LEU A 842 27.90 -29.55 -15.31
C LEU A 842 28.43 -30.35 -14.11
N ASP A 843 28.25 -31.67 -14.14
CA ASP A 843 28.71 -32.58 -13.10
C ASP A 843 29.94 -33.38 -13.56
N LEU A 844 31.11 -32.99 -13.06
CA LEU A 844 32.41 -33.63 -13.28
C LEU A 844 32.90 -34.38 -12.03
N SER A 845 32.04 -34.62 -11.04
CA SER A 845 32.45 -35.21 -9.74
C SER A 845 33.15 -36.57 -9.87
N ASN A 846 32.87 -37.33 -10.94
CA ASN A 846 33.46 -38.63 -11.23
C ASN A 846 34.69 -38.58 -12.16
N CYS A 847 35.03 -37.41 -12.72
CA CYS A 847 36.14 -37.23 -13.67
C CYS A 847 37.46 -36.95 -12.94
N LEU A 848 38.04 -37.98 -12.32
CA LEU A 848 39.16 -37.85 -11.36
C LEU A 848 40.50 -37.37 -11.95
N ASN A 849 40.60 -37.31 -13.28
CA ASN A 849 41.81 -36.93 -14.01
C ASN A 849 41.67 -35.59 -14.76
N ILE A 850 40.58 -34.84 -14.56
CA ILE A 850 40.31 -33.61 -15.29
C ILE A 850 41.40 -32.54 -15.00
N LYS A 851 41.90 -31.93 -16.08
CA LYS A 851 42.93 -30.89 -16.08
C LYS A 851 42.49 -29.61 -16.77
N SER A 852 41.61 -29.70 -17.76
CA SER A 852 41.14 -28.56 -18.55
C SER A 852 39.62 -28.61 -18.70
N ILE A 853 38.94 -27.52 -18.33
CA ILE A 853 37.50 -27.34 -18.50
C ILE A 853 37.25 -26.04 -19.24
N ILE A 854 36.67 -26.15 -20.44
CA ILE A 854 36.22 -25.02 -21.24
C ILE A 854 34.69 -25.08 -21.35
N ALA A 855 34.01 -24.19 -20.63
CA ALA A 855 32.55 -24.18 -20.56
C ALA A 855 31.95 -22.78 -20.69
N ASN A 856 32.66 -21.85 -21.36
CA ASN A 856 32.19 -20.49 -21.58
C ASN A 856 30.93 -20.44 -22.47
N SER A 857 30.18 -19.35 -22.33
CA SER A 857 28.98 -19.06 -23.12
C SER A 857 27.92 -20.18 -23.02
N ASN A 858 27.63 -20.60 -21.78
CA ASN A 858 26.56 -21.55 -21.41
C ASN A 858 25.58 -20.86 -20.42
N GLN A 859 24.64 -21.58 -19.81
CA GLN A 859 23.73 -21.05 -18.78
C GLN A 859 24.08 -21.65 -17.40
N LEU A 860 25.35 -21.96 -17.17
CA LEU A 860 25.78 -22.69 -15.98
C LEU A 860 25.58 -21.83 -14.73
N ASN A 861 24.86 -22.37 -13.75
CA ASN A 861 24.80 -21.83 -12.39
C ASN A 861 25.39 -22.79 -11.34
N GLU A 862 25.73 -24.01 -11.75
CA GLU A 862 26.32 -25.04 -10.89
C GLU A 862 27.43 -25.82 -11.64
N LEU A 863 28.58 -26.00 -10.98
CA LEU A 863 29.68 -26.85 -11.43
C LEU A 863 30.12 -27.76 -10.27
N LYS A 864 30.02 -29.08 -10.47
CA LYS A 864 30.50 -30.06 -9.48
C LYS A 864 31.84 -30.63 -9.92
N LEU A 865 32.86 -30.45 -9.08
CA LEU A 865 34.21 -30.97 -9.30
C LEU A 865 34.52 -32.18 -8.38
N PRO A 866 35.50 -33.04 -8.74
CA PRO A 866 35.88 -34.20 -7.93
C PRO A 866 36.34 -33.86 -6.50
N VAL A 867 35.75 -34.49 -5.48
CA VAL A 867 36.12 -34.25 -4.06
C VAL A 867 37.58 -34.63 -3.76
N THR A 868 38.14 -35.58 -4.50
CA THR A 868 39.45 -36.22 -4.24
C THR A 868 40.44 -36.05 -5.39
N ASN A 869 40.56 -34.85 -6.01
CA ASN A 869 41.72 -34.51 -6.87
C ASN A 869 41.73 -33.06 -7.41
N ASN A 870 41.10 -32.11 -6.72
CA ASN A 870 41.01 -30.70 -7.14
C ASN A 870 42.36 -30.03 -7.42
N GLU A 871 43.47 -30.65 -7.00
CA GLU A 871 44.84 -30.27 -7.30
C GLU A 871 45.28 -30.58 -8.74
N LYS A 872 44.51 -31.24 -9.61
CA LYS A 872 44.96 -31.51 -11.00
C LYS A 872 44.47 -30.49 -12.03
N LEU A 873 43.48 -29.67 -11.68
CA LEU A 873 42.90 -28.72 -12.61
C LEU A 873 43.88 -27.57 -12.88
N GLU A 874 44.26 -27.39 -14.15
CA GLU A 874 45.22 -26.39 -14.61
C GLU A 874 44.52 -25.23 -15.35
N TYR A 875 43.41 -25.49 -16.05
CA TYR A 875 42.68 -24.49 -16.84
C TYR A 875 41.16 -24.56 -16.58
N LEU A 876 40.56 -23.42 -16.23
CA LEU A 876 39.12 -23.30 -16.01
C LEU A 876 38.56 -22.04 -16.67
N ASN A 877 37.72 -22.23 -17.69
CA ASN A 877 37.02 -21.16 -18.37
C ASN A 877 35.50 -21.29 -18.23
N LEU A 878 34.91 -20.33 -17.50
CA LEU A 878 33.49 -20.21 -17.21
C LEU A 878 32.90 -18.87 -17.66
N LEU A 879 33.56 -18.14 -18.57
CA LEU A 879 33.09 -16.83 -19.05
C LEU A 879 31.63 -16.89 -19.55
N ASP A 880 30.87 -15.82 -19.36
CA ASP A 880 29.51 -15.63 -19.88
C ASP A 880 28.51 -16.75 -19.50
N ASN A 881 28.48 -17.12 -18.22
CA ASN A 881 27.55 -18.10 -17.65
C ASN A 881 26.49 -17.43 -16.76
N SER A 882 25.98 -18.09 -15.71
CA SER A 882 24.93 -17.58 -14.82
C SER A 882 25.20 -17.92 -13.35
N PHE A 883 26.47 -17.95 -12.95
CA PHE A 883 26.86 -18.19 -11.56
C PHE A 883 26.53 -16.99 -10.67
N SER A 884 26.01 -17.21 -9.46
CA SER A 884 25.76 -16.15 -8.47
C SER A 884 26.26 -16.61 -7.10
N GLN A 885 27.54 -16.36 -6.83
CA GLN A 885 28.24 -16.84 -5.62
C GLN A 885 29.58 -16.12 -5.41
N ASN A 886 30.22 -16.30 -4.25
CA ASN A 886 31.60 -15.86 -4.02
C ASN A 886 32.64 -16.86 -4.56
N LEU A 887 33.92 -16.50 -4.49
CA LEU A 887 35.03 -17.27 -5.07
C LEU A 887 35.55 -18.44 -4.21
N ASN A 888 34.88 -18.79 -3.11
CA ASN A 888 35.37 -19.83 -2.19
C ASN A 888 35.48 -21.22 -2.86
N CYS A 889 34.65 -21.50 -3.85
CA CYS A 889 34.68 -22.76 -4.59
C CYS A 889 36.01 -23.00 -5.32
N PHE A 890 36.76 -21.94 -5.66
CA PHE A 890 38.04 -22.04 -6.37
C PHE A 890 39.26 -22.14 -5.44
N SER A 891 39.11 -21.85 -4.14
CA SER A 891 40.23 -21.79 -3.17
C SER A 891 41.05 -23.08 -3.05
N ARG A 892 40.49 -24.22 -3.46
CA ARG A 892 41.13 -25.55 -3.39
C ARG A 892 41.87 -25.94 -4.66
N LEU A 893 41.84 -25.11 -5.71
CA LEU A 893 42.39 -25.42 -7.04
C LEU A 893 43.85 -24.98 -7.16
N VAL A 894 44.72 -25.32 -6.20
CA VAL A 894 46.08 -24.75 -6.04
C VAL A 894 47.04 -24.90 -7.24
N ASN A 895 46.71 -25.74 -8.22
CA ASN A 895 47.49 -25.92 -9.45
C ASN A 895 46.89 -25.21 -10.68
N LEU A 896 45.82 -24.44 -10.48
CA LEU A 896 45.17 -23.67 -11.53
C LEU A 896 46.11 -22.57 -12.05
N LYS A 897 46.32 -22.55 -13.36
CA LYS A 897 47.13 -21.56 -14.08
C LYS A 897 46.28 -20.47 -14.69
N GLU A 898 45.09 -20.83 -15.18
CA GLU A 898 44.17 -19.86 -15.78
C GLU A 898 42.75 -20.01 -15.21
N LEU A 899 42.19 -18.89 -14.74
CA LEU A 899 40.83 -18.79 -14.24
C LEU A 899 40.09 -17.67 -14.97
N LEU A 900 39.10 -18.02 -15.79
CA LEU A 900 38.32 -17.06 -16.57
C LEU A 900 36.85 -17.14 -16.14
N ILE A 901 36.36 -16.15 -15.38
CA ILE A 901 35.03 -16.16 -14.76
C ILE A 901 34.21 -14.88 -14.98
N GLY A 902 34.78 -13.89 -15.66
CA GLY A 902 34.08 -12.65 -16.05
C GLY A 902 32.99 -12.82 -17.11
N ASN A 903 32.50 -11.66 -17.57
CA ASN A 903 31.49 -11.51 -18.61
C ASN A 903 32.04 -10.57 -19.69
N ILE A 904 32.11 -11.07 -20.92
CA ILE A 904 32.65 -10.37 -22.09
C ILE A 904 31.58 -10.16 -23.17
N ASP A 905 30.50 -10.92 -23.15
CA ASP A 905 29.41 -10.83 -24.12
C ASP A 905 28.32 -9.85 -23.64
N GLY A 906 28.32 -8.66 -24.22
CA GLY A 906 27.37 -7.60 -23.88
C GLY A 906 25.91 -7.94 -24.16
N ASP A 907 25.63 -8.72 -25.20
CA ASP A 907 24.26 -9.12 -25.55
C ASP A 907 23.71 -10.10 -24.51
N ARG A 908 24.58 -10.98 -23.97
CA ARG A 908 24.22 -11.92 -22.92
C ARG A 908 23.99 -11.23 -21.57
N ILE A 909 24.78 -10.21 -21.25
CA ILE A 909 24.56 -9.36 -20.06
C ILE A 909 23.19 -8.68 -20.16
N GLN A 910 22.83 -8.11 -21.32
CA GLN A 910 21.51 -7.51 -21.54
C GLN A 910 20.35 -8.53 -21.42
N GLN A 911 20.59 -9.79 -21.78
CA GLN A 911 19.64 -10.89 -21.61
C GLN A 911 19.58 -11.44 -20.17
N GLY A 912 20.33 -10.88 -19.23
CA GLY A 912 20.39 -11.35 -17.84
C GLY A 912 21.16 -12.67 -17.66
N ILE A 913 21.93 -13.10 -18.66
CA ILE A 913 22.73 -14.34 -18.63
C ILE A 913 24.20 -13.95 -18.46
N TYR A 914 24.59 -13.70 -17.21
CA TYR A 914 25.97 -13.34 -16.86
C TYR A 914 26.34 -13.85 -15.45
N ASN A 915 27.64 -14.00 -15.21
CA ASN A 915 28.21 -14.39 -13.93
C ASN A 915 28.21 -13.22 -12.94
N GLN A 916 27.52 -13.38 -11.83
CA GLN A 916 27.47 -12.50 -10.67
C GLN A 916 28.40 -13.03 -9.57
N PHE A 917 29.69 -13.15 -9.88
CA PHE A 917 30.67 -13.43 -8.82
C PHE A 917 30.88 -12.18 -7.98
N HIS A 918 30.78 -12.32 -6.64
CA HIS A 918 30.79 -11.17 -5.73
C HIS A 918 31.78 -11.34 -4.56
N GLY A 919 32.11 -10.23 -3.89
CA GLY A 919 32.98 -10.20 -2.70
C GLY A 919 34.42 -9.77 -3.02
N SER A 920 35.42 -10.51 -2.52
CA SER A 920 36.84 -10.17 -2.72
C SER A 920 37.63 -11.32 -3.33
N LEU A 921 38.82 -11.01 -3.86
CA LEU A 921 39.77 -11.98 -4.42
C LEU A 921 40.53 -12.79 -3.36
N ARG A 922 40.33 -12.52 -2.07
CA ARG A 922 40.97 -13.24 -0.95
C ARG A 922 40.90 -14.78 -1.05
N PRO A 923 39.80 -15.41 -1.51
CA PRO A 923 39.75 -16.87 -1.65
C PRO A 923 40.77 -17.45 -2.65
N LEU A 924 41.31 -16.63 -3.55
CA LEU A 924 42.29 -17.06 -4.55
C LEU A 924 43.74 -17.01 -4.05
N LYS A 925 43.98 -16.60 -2.80
CA LYS A 925 45.32 -16.39 -2.24
C LYS A 925 46.25 -17.61 -2.33
N GLU A 926 45.70 -18.81 -2.19
CA GLU A 926 46.48 -20.06 -2.21
C GLU A 926 46.74 -20.57 -3.65
N LEU A 927 46.26 -19.87 -4.69
CA LEU A 927 46.45 -20.24 -6.09
C LEU A 927 47.80 -19.77 -6.64
N VAL A 928 48.90 -20.21 -6.02
CA VAL A 928 50.27 -19.75 -6.31
C VAL A 928 50.77 -20.02 -7.74
N LYS A 929 50.03 -20.78 -8.55
CA LYS A 929 50.34 -21.06 -9.96
C LYS A 929 49.50 -20.25 -10.94
N LEU A 930 48.61 -19.38 -10.45
CA LEU A 930 47.71 -18.61 -11.29
C LEU A 930 48.51 -17.58 -12.11
N GLU A 931 48.56 -17.79 -13.41
CA GLU A 931 49.25 -16.94 -14.40
C GLU A 931 48.27 -15.96 -15.07
N SER A 932 46.99 -16.31 -15.16
CA SER A 932 45.95 -15.51 -15.84
C SER A 932 44.62 -15.54 -15.09
N LEU A 933 44.03 -14.36 -14.86
CA LEU A 933 42.74 -14.18 -14.20
C LEU A 933 41.87 -13.20 -15.00
N SER A 934 40.65 -13.60 -15.36
CA SER A 934 39.65 -12.72 -15.97
C SER A 934 38.38 -12.65 -15.12
N ILE A 935 38.10 -11.46 -14.60
CA ILE A 935 36.94 -11.15 -13.75
C ILE A 935 36.12 -9.96 -14.29
N SER A 936 36.27 -9.65 -15.59
CA SER A 936 35.61 -8.53 -16.24
C SER A 936 34.10 -8.51 -15.99
N ASN A 937 33.52 -7.34 -15.71
CA ASN A 937 32.08 -7.17 -15.52
C ASN A 937 31.47 -8.12 -14.47
N THR A 938 32.12 -8.29 -13.32
CA THR A 938 31.62 -9.03 -12.15
C THR A 938 31.47 -8.08 -10.95
N ASP A 939 30.81 -8.53 -9.88
CA ASP A 939 30.52 -7.76 -8.66
C ASP A 939 31.64 -7.93 -7.60
N ILE A 940 32.88 -8.15 -8.03
CA ILE A 940 34.04 -8.29 -7.14
C ILE A 940 34.59 -6.89 -6.82
N GLU A 941 34.63 -6.54 -5.54
CA GLU A 941 34.87 -5.16 -5.09
C GLU A 941 36.33 -4.88 -4.67
N SER A 942 37.11 -5.91 -4.30
CA SER A 942 38.46 -5.72 -3.71
C SER A 942 39.34 -6.98 -3.70
N GLY A 943 40.60 -6.84 -3.28
CA GLY A 943 41.47 -7.97 -2.91
C GLY A 943 42.62 -8.30 -3.87
N ILE A 944 42.99 -7.38 -4.76
CA ILE A 944 44.14 -7.57 -5.69
C ILE A 944 45.42 -7.92 -4.92
N GLU A 945 45.60 -7.38 -3.71
CA GLU A 945 46.72 -7.66 -2.80
C GLU A 945 46.83 -9.12 -2.33
N PHE A 946 45.80 -9.94 -2.56
CA PHE A 946 45.81 -11.36 -2.24
C PHE A 946 46.21 -12.25 -3.41
N LEU A 947 46.32 -11.72 -4.63
CA LEU A 947 46.76 -12.49 -5.78
C LEU A 947 48.27 -12.79 -5.66
N PRO A 948 48.74 -13.95 -6.17
CA PRO A 948 50.17 -14.21 -6.30
C PRO A 948 50.83 -13.20 -7.25
N ASP A 949 52.14 -13.00 -7.06
CA ASP A 949 52.97 -12.07 -7.86
C ASP A 949 53.02 -12.40 -9.36
#